data_AF-A0A959QW81-F1
#
_entry.id   AF-A0A959QW81-F1
#
_cell.length_a   1.000
_cell.length_b   1.000
_cell.length_c   1.000
_cell.angle_alpha   90.00
_cell.angle_beta   90.00
_cell.angle_gamma   90.00
#
_symmetry.space_group_name_H-M   'P 1'
#
loop_
_entity.id
_entity.type
_entity.pdbx_description
1 polymer ?
#
loop_
_entity_poly.entity_id
_entity_poly.type
_entity_poly.pdbx_seq_one_letter_code
_entity_poly.pdbx_strand_id
1 'polypeptide(L)'
;MIRKITLLFLLCFGVQQAANAQARCGFDQTHQTAMNNSTFAQGVNQLNANIASWLATQPNPNSLIAITSGGDTVYEIPLVVHVMHTGGAIGTIYNPTDARIINTINYVNEVFAATYSSYPDTANGGTYFPFRFKLAQRSPNCTATTGITRTNVSAIFGYGPFGYNYAAYGVRMSNPPGQGVADEFNPPTYKDSLKRLSRWPNDRYYNIWVVNKLDGNDGTSGSFTAGYAFFPSTHPEFYRFDGTIMLATQMNVGRITLPHELGHAFSLYHTFEGSNGGTTCPTNTNCTTDGDRCCDTEPHKDYGPGTCNSGKTNVCTSNTFADATARNIMNYANCQNRFTKDQRDRFIGALVSQRSSLISSSGSLPIPTTGLPTVCTPGSNNPTATSNYGPRNIKIADAGRTYLDVTSSGFFTDGQLAYIDNTCAHQVILQAGNSYQITVTSLGGEKGVVFLDYNNDGILGNTTGERINVTSTGSSHTASFTIPQTATKCTPIRMRVITDFTTNRLDSCSNMNFGQAEDYEVLILGASSGTATVTVSNPPIGGNPSCQGTSLKFYAVPSSNATVVNYQWFKNSTPLGGQTTDTLVDPGGGSTIFNNDDTAWVQLRYTNVCGVDTVVSNRVVVKRAVTINPAVTIGVTGGTNPTCIDDTVTLSVVSNVNPGGAPTYQWRRNGADISGATSTSYKSIGNGGDKFTVRMTSSADSPCALPPKQALSNEIEITYTQKVPIANIALTVGTNPGCAGQPLQFTATPTTGGTAPSYQWTVNGSSISGATNVNYTTSMLQNNDIVRVIMTSNSPCASPKVVVSDSVVVKHEKITADITIAQTTGGNPACEGHPVIFSANTINAGKNPKFQWMVNGLTISGATTPIYVTDSLRNTDRVQCILIATDSCVANPRDTSTHIEMLITPSKRPKVTVAITKGKNPGCLDSLIEFTATAIDLGSNPDFRWLVNGFPLVPGATFTISTLQDGDQVSVRANQTDNGCYLPDTVYSTPMIMVRSITPDPPIISLIGNKMYTNFDSSFVWFGPRGEMPDGPKGVAYPDTIGAYYAVTNNRGCWSKPSNILRITLLDLSTIDLTGLDVYPNPTSDIVVLDWHGKAANYGIDVYNSIGQVVMTDEVRGASKKEVSLRAFADGNYYIVLKDSEGNIGVMKVALKR
;
A
#
# COMPACT_ATOMS: atom_id res chain seq x y z
N MET A 1 61.17 16.46 26.49
CA MET A 1 60.07 15.49 26.51
C MET A 1 59.34 15.53 25.17
N ILE A 2 59.43 14.44 24.38
CA ILE A 2 58.47 13.85 23.41
C ILE A 2 57.40 14.84 22.86
N ARG A 3 57.36 15.34 21.61
CA ARG A 3 57.30 14.77 20.23
C ARG A 3 56.04 13.93 19.89
N LYS A 4 55.27 14.43 18.89
CA LYS A 4 54.25 13.79 17.99
C LYS A 4 52.80 13.71 18.50
N ILE A 5 51.85 14.30 17.74
CA ILE A 5 50.89 13.60 16.84
C ILE A 5 50.02 14.66 16.11
N THR A 6 50.20 14.73 14.79
CA THR A 6 49.32 15.32 13.77
C THR A 6 49.14 14.22 12.71
N LEU A 7 47.96 14.12 12.09
CA LEU A 7 47.47 13.09 11.12
C LEU A 7 46.90 11.80 11.74
N LEU A 8 45.56 11.67 11.78
CA LEU A 8 44.75 10.62 11.12
C LEU A 8 43.25 10.79 11.46
N PHE A 9 42.47 11.49 10.62
CA PHE A 9 40.99 11.42 10.63
C PHE A 9 40.46 11.66 9.21
N LEU A 10 40.90 10.80 8.29
CA LEU A 10 40.43 10.74 6.91
C LEU A 10 40.70 9.33 6.40
N LEU A 11 39.84 8.38 6.77
CA LEU A 11 39.60 7.07 6.13
C LEU A 11 38.52 6.33 6.92
N CYS A 12 37.66 5.59 6.21
CA CYS A 12 36.53 4.78 6.69
C CYS A 12 35.17 5.48 6.84
N PHE A 13 34.68 6.12 5.78
CA PHE A 13 33.27 5.93 5.37
C PHE A 13 33.23 5.50 3.90
N GLY A 14 33.82 4.34 3.64
CA GLY A 14 33.44 3.54 2.48
C GLY A 14 32.36 2.58 2.94
N VAL A 15 31.11 2.86 2.62
CA VAL A 15 30.04 1.86 2.70
C VAL A 15 30.42 0.75 1.71
N GLN A 16 31.01 -0.34 2.20
CA GLN A 16 31.06 -1.57 1.44
C GLN A 16 29.63 -2.12 1.40
N GLN A 17 28.86 -1.74 0.37
CA GLN A 17 27.81 -2.61 -0.13
C GLN A 17 28.52 -3.86 -0.68
N ALA A 18 28.72 -4.87 0.17
CA ALA A 18 29.06 -6.20 -0.30
C ALA A 18 27.84 -6.75 -1.05
N ALA A 19 27.94 -6.86 -2.37
CA ALA A 19 26.90 -7.44 -3.21
C ALA A 19 26.54 -8.86 -2.69
N ASN A 20 25.25 -9.08 -2.42
CA ASN A 20 24.70 -10.34 -1.91
C ASN A 20 24.53 -11.35 -3.05
N ALA A 21 25.62 -11.94 -3.52
CA ALA A 21 25.53 -13.21 -4.24
C ALA A 21 25.12 -14.32 -3.27
N GLN A 22 24.09 -15.09 -3.60
CA GLN A 22 23.88 -16.37 -2.92
C GLN A 22 25.07 -17.27 -3.23
N ALA A 23 25.81 -17.62 -2.18
CA ALA A 23 26.82 -18.67 -2.27
C ALA A 23 26.16 -20.01 -2.58
N ARG A 24 26.91 -20.96 -3.12
CA ARG A 24 26.34 -22.24 -3.58
C ARG A 24 25.51 -22.89 -2.46
N CYS A 25 24.34 -23.39 -2.80
CA CYS A 25 23.52 -24.22 -1.93
C CYS A 25 23.93 -25.70 -2.13
N GLY A 26 23.90 -26.48 -1.05
CA GLY A 26 24.19 -27.91 -1.05
C GLY A 26 22.95 -28.76 -1.36
N PHE A 27 21.79 -28.16 -1.61
CA PHE A 27 20.53 -28.85 -1.90
C PHE A 27 20.71 -29.87 -3.03
N ASP A 28 21.14 -29.44 -4.23
CA ASP A 28 21.22 -30.34 -5.38
C ASP A 28 22.10 -31.56 -5.09
N GLN A 29 23.27 -31.35 -4.48
CA GLN A 29 24.21 -32.43 -4.16
C GLN A 29 23.62 -33.42 -3.15
N THR A 30 23.10 -32.90 -2.03
CA THR A 30 22.58 -33.74 -0.93
C THR A 30 21.26 -34.41 -1.30
N HIS A 31 20.38 -33.68 -1.99
CA HIS A 31 19.11 -34.16 -2.50
C HIS A 31 19.29 -35.23 -3.59
N GLN A 32 20.12 -34.99 -4.61
CA GLN A 32 20.39 -35.99 -5.65
C GLN A 32 21.05 -37.26 -5.08
N THR A 33 21.95 -37.10 -4.10
CA THR A 33 22.54 -38.26 -3.41
C THR A 33 21.45 -39.05 -2.68
N ALA A 34 20.50 -38.38 -2.02
CA ALA A 34 19.37 -39.04 -1.37
C ALA A 34 18.39 -39.68 -2.38
N MET A 35 18.21 -39.10 -3.57
CA MET A 35 17.39 -39.65 -4.66
C MET A 35 17.91 -40.99 -5.20
N ASN A 36 19.17 -41.37 -4.93
CA ASN A 36 19.67 -42.73 -5.24
C ASN A 36 18.99 -43.82 -4.39
N ASN A 37 18.37 -43.46 -3.25
CA ASN A 37 17.51 -44.35 -2.49
C ASN A 37 16.11 -44.35 -3.09
N SER A 38 15.65 -45.51 -3.56
CA SER A 38 14.36 -45.65 -4.26
C SER A 38 13.16 -45.24 -3.38
N THR A 39 13.19 -45.51 -2.08
CA THR A 39 12.13 -45.11 -1.14
C THR A 39 12.08 -43.59 -0.98
N PHE A 40 13.24 -42.93 -0.92
CA PHE A 40 13.31 -41.47 -0.85
C PHE A 40 12.78 -40.83 -2.13
N ALA A 41 13.17 -41.36 -3.30
CA ALA A 41 12.68 -40.89 -4.60
C ALA A 41 11.16 -41.07 -4.77
N GLN A 42 10.61 -42.21 -4.35
CA GLN A 42 9.16 -42.41 -4.29
C GLN A 42 8.49 -41.38 -3.37
N GLY A 43 9.12 -41.07 -2.24
CA GLY A 43 8.61 -40.08 -1.31
C GLY A 43 8.53 -38.67 -1.91
N VAL A 44 9.57 -38.25 -2.63
CA VAL A 44 9.58 -36.96 -3.35
C VAL A 44 8.54 -36.94 -4.47
N ASN A 45 8.35 -38.05 -5.19
CA ASN A 45 7.30 -38.16 -6.21
C ASN A 45 5.90 -38.04 -5.60
N GLN A 46 5.67 -38.66 -4.44
CA GLN A 46 4.39 -38.55 -3.73
C GLN A 46 4.16 -37.13 -3.22
N LEU A 47 5.19 -36.45 -2.69
CA LEU A 47 5.09 -35.04 -2.29
C LEU A 47 4.66 -34.18 -3.48
N ASN A 48 5.33 -34.35 -4.62
CA ASN A 48 5.01 -33.63 -5.85
C ASN A 48 3.58 -33.89 -6.32
N ALA A 49 3.10 -35.14 -6.26
CA ALA A 49 1.73 -35.50 -6.61
C ALA A 49 0.70 -34.87 -5.66
N ASN A 50 0.98 -34.86 -4.36
CA ASN A 50 0.11 -34.24 -3.35
C ASN A 50 -0.01 -32.72 -3.57
N ILE A 51 1.11 -32.03 -3.83
CA ILE A 51 1.13 -30.59 -4.15
C ILE A 51 0.35 -30.32 -5.44
N ALA A 52 0.57 -31.11 -6.50
CA ALA A 52 -0.14 -30.95 -7.77
C ALA A 52 -1.66 -31.14 -7.61
N SER A 53 -2.08 -32.15 -6.82
CA SER A 53 -3.49 -32.38 -6.50
C SER A 53 -4.08 -31.22 -5.72
N TRP A 54 -3.32 -30.61 -4.81
CA TRP A 54 -3.76 -29.43 -4.07
C TRP A 54 -3.91 -28.21 -4.99
N LEU A 55 -2.90 -27.91 -5.81
CA LEU A 55 -2.92 -26.79 -6.76
C LEU A 55 -4.09 -26.89 -7.76
N ALA A 56 -4.44 -28.11 -8.20
CA ALA A 56 -5.55 -28.37 -9.11
C ALA A 56 -6.93 -27.95 -8.54
N THR A 57 -7.07 -27.84 -7.22
CA THR A 57 -8.32 -27.38 -6.57
C THR A 57 -8.50 -25.86 -6.59
N GLN A 58 -7.55 -25.10 -7.16
CA GLN A 58 -7.46 -23.64 -7.10
C GLN A 58 -7.69 -23.08 -5.68
N PRO A 59 -6.97 -23.60 -4.68
CA PRO A 59 -7.20 -23.25 -3.29
C PRO A 59 -6.83 -21.78 -3.07
N ASN A 60 -7.62 -21.08 -2.25
CA ASN A 60 -7.27 -19.72 -1.84
C ASN A 60 -6.02 -19.79 -0.94
N PRO A 61 -4.85 -19.27 -1.35
CA PRO A 61 -3.63 -19.35 -0.53
C PRO A 61 -3.77 -18.60 0.80
N ASN A 62 -4.68 -17.62 0.90
CA ASN A 62 -5.03 -16.92 2.13
C ASN A 62 -6.01 -17.72 3.02
N SER A 63 -6.21 -19.01 2.76
CA SER A 63 -7.02 -19.88 3.62
C SER A 63 -6.29 -20.28 4.91
N LEU A 64 -4.95 -20.25 4.89
CA LEU A 64 -4.07 -20.39 6.05
C LEU A 64 -4.09 -19.11 6.91
N ILE A 65 -5.21 -18.85 7.57
CA ILE A 65 -5.30 -17.78 8.57
C ILE A 65 -5.32 -18.46 9.93
N ALA A 66 -4.29 -18.18 10.73
CA ALA A 66 -4.41 -18.45 12.15
C ALA A 66 -5.54 -17.57 12.67
N ILE A 67 -6.62 -18.19 13.15
CA ILE A 67 -7.61 -17.48 13.95
C ILE A 67 -6.95 -17.25 15.31
N THR A 68 -5.99 -16.35 15.40
CA THR A 68 -5.39 -16.00 16.68
C THR A 68 -6.39 -15.16 17.48
N SER A 69 -6.29 -15.17 18.81
CA SER A 69 -6.85 -14.09 19.66
C SER A 69 -6.12 -12.75 19.43
N GLY A 70 -5.48 -12.62 18.26
CA GLY A 70 -4.15 -12.09 17.99
C GLY A 70 -4.07 -11.16 16.76
N GLY A 71 -5.17 -10.96 16.03
CA GLY A 71 -5.37 -9.90 15.04
C GLY A 71 -4.51 -9.98 13.77
N ASP A 72 -3.31 -10.54 13.87
CA ASP A 72 -2.45 -10.95 12.78
C ASP A 72 -3.15 -12.07 12.03
N THR A 73 -3.66 -11.76 10.84
CA THR A 73 -4.20 -12.72 9.88
C THR A 73 -3.11 -13.64 9.28
N VAL A 74 -1.98 -13.81 9.99
CA VAL A 74 -0.74 -14.42 9.50
C VAL A 74 -0.43 -15.63 10.37
N TYR A 75 -0.42 -16.81 9.76
CA TYR A 75 -0.11 -18.06 10.45
C TYR A 75 1.37 -18.13 10.92
N GLU A 76 1.67 -18.75 12.08
CA GLU A 76 3.02 -18.80 12.65
C GLU A 76 3.62 -20.22 12.60
N ILE A 77 4.73 -20.41 11.89
CA ILE A 77 5.48 -21.67 11.86
C ILE A 77 6.52 -21.68 13.00
N PRO A 78 6.45 -22.62 13.96
CA PRO A 78 7.43 -22.72 15.04
C PRO A 78 8.80 -23.16 14.53
N LEU A 79 9.83 -22.38 14.85
CA LEU A 79 11.24 -22.64 14.53
C LEU A 79 12.04 -22.98 15.78
N VAL A 80 13.01 -23.87 15.64
CA VAL A 80 14.09 -24.04 16.62
C VAL A 80 15.45 -23.91 15.93
N VAL A 81 16.36 -23.16 16.54
CA VAL A 81 17.72 -22.95 16.05
C VAL A 81 18.70 -23.68 16.96
N HIS A 82 19.39 -24.68 16.43
CA HIS A 82 20.43 -25.46 17.09
C HIS A 82 21.81 -24.92 16.71
N VAL A 83 22.44 -24.17 17.61
CA VAL A 83 23.80 -23.66 17.42
C VAL A 83 24.81 -24.75 17.80
N MET A 84 25.43 -25.31 16.77
CA MET A 84 26.42 -26.37 16.86
C MET A 84 27.82 -25.75 16.90
N HIS A 85 28.28 -25.34 18.10
CA HIS A 85 29.49 -24.53 18.27
C HIS A 85 30.72 -25.36 18.67
N THR A 86 31.90 -24.73 18.62
CA THR A 86 33.20 -25.35 18.94
C THR A 86 33.75 -24.91 20.31
N GLY A 87 32.88 -24.68 21.29
CA GLY A 87 33.26 -24.24 22.64
C GLY A 87 33.56 -22.74 22.84
N GLY A 88 33.53 -21.92 21.76
CA GLY A 88 33.71 -20.47 21.88
C GLY A 88 32.57 -19.76 22.65
N ALA A 89 32.85 -18.61 23.24
CA ALA A 89 31.85 -17.80 23.96
C ALA A 89 30.74 -17.29 23.02
N ILE A 90 29.55 -17.01 23.57
CA ILE A 90 28.45 -16.40 22.81
C ILE A 90 28.90 -15.04 22.26
N GLY A 91 28.66 -14.80 20.97
CA GLY A 91 29.13 -13.64 20.22
C GLY A 91 30.33 -13.92 19.33
N THR A 92 31.00 -15.06 19.48
CA THR A 92 32.00 -15.53 18.50
C THR A 92 31.34 -15.91 17.18
N ILE A 93 32.13 -15.96 16.09
CA ILE A 93 31.65 -16.26 14.73
C ILE A 93 30.82 -17.55 14.69
N TYR A 94 31.30 -18.61 15.37
CA TYR A 94 30.66 -19.94 15.42
C TYR A 94 29.70 -20.14 16.60
N ASN A 95 29.50 -19.11 17.43
CA ASN A 95 28.52 -19.13 18.51
C ASN A 95 27.76 -17.79 18.54
N PRO A 96 26.96 -17.48 17.50
CA PRO A 96 26.32 -16.17 17.33
C PRO A 96 25.40 -15.81 18.52
N THR A 97 25.24 -14.52 18.80
CA THR A 97 24.32 -14.05 19.86
C THR A 97 22.85 -14.35 19.53
N ASP A 98 22.00 -14.45 20.56
CA ASP A 98 20.55 -14.59 20.36
C ASP A 98 19.98 -13.43 19.54
N ALA A 99 20.42 -12.19 19.81
CA ALA A 99 20.00 -11.02 19.04
C ALA A 99 20.32 -11.14 17.55
N ARG A 100 21.49 -11.71 17.19
CA ARG A 100 21.87 -11.95 15.80
C ARG A 100 20.96 -12.99 15.13
N ILE A 101 20.61 -14.05 15.85
CA ILE A 101 19.66 -15.08 15.37
C ILE A 101 18.26 -14.46 15.20
N ILE A 102 17.73 -13.80 16.23
CA ILE A 102 16.40 -13.17 16.23
C ILE A 102 16.29 -12.16 15.08
N ASN A 103 17.26 -11.27 14.91
CA ASN A 103 17.25 -10.29 13.84
C ASN A 103 17.30 -10.94 12.45
N THR A 104 17.99 -12.08 12.30
CA THR A 104 18.02 -12.84 11.05
C THR A 104 16.65 -13.47 10.76
N ILE A 105 15.97 -14.03 11.76
CA ILE A 105 14.60 -14.54 11.61
C ILE A 105 13.61 -13.41 11.27
N ASN A 106 13.75 -12.23 11.87
CA ASN A 106 12.96 -11.06 11.50
C ASN A 106 13.16 -10.68 10.02
N TYR A 107 14.42 -10.65 9.56
CA TYR A 107 14.73 -10.41 8.16
C TYR A 107 14.12 -11.47 7.23
N VAL A 108 14.17 -12.76 7.60
CA VAL A 108 13.48 -13.84 6.86
C VAL A 108 11.98 -13.53 6.73
N ASN A 109 11.33 -13.13 7.82
CA ASN A 109 9.93 -12.77 7.80
C ASN A 109 9.64 -11.58 6.89
N GLU A 110 10.51 -10.57 6.82
CA GLU A 110 10.35 -9.47 5.86
C GLU A 110 10.49 -9.91 4.40
N VAL A 111 11.34 -10.91 4.13
CA VAL A 111 11.53 -11.50 2.79
C VAL A 111 10.26 -12.23 2.34
N PHE A 112 9.73 -13.13 3.18
CA PHE A 112 8.48 -13.87 2.88
C PHE A 112 7.24 -12.95 2.90
N ALA A 113 7.28 -11.87 3.68
CA ALA A 113 6.21 -10.88 3.72
C ALA A 113 6.28 -9.85 2.58
N ALA A 114 7.27 -9.91 1.68
CA ALA A 114 7.43 -8.94 0.61
C ALA A 114 7.61 -7.48 1.09
N THR A 115 8.21 -7.26 2.26
CA THR A 115 8.26 -5.93 2.91
C THR A 115 9.66 -5.32 3.10
N TYR A 116 10.73 -6.02 2.75
CA TYR A 116 12.09 -5.49 2.95
C TYR A 116 12.52 -4.53 1.84
N SER A 117 13.50 -3.67 2.12
CA SER A 117 13.80 -2.44 1.35
C SER A 117 14.21 -2.63 -0.11
N SER A 118 14.72 -3.79 -0.52
CA SER A 118 15.09 -4.08 -1.91
C SER A 118 14.01 -4.82 -2.71
N TYR A 119 12.82 -4.99 -2.12
CA TYR A 119 11.71 -5.72 -2.71
C TYR A 119 10.94 -4.89 -3.75
N PRO A 120 10.56 -5.47 -4.90
CA PRO A 120 9.63 -4.86 -5.86
C PRO A 120 8.20 -4.99 -5.34
N ASP A 121 7.35 -3.96 -5.42
CA ASP A 121 5.95 -4.14 -5.02
C ASP A 121 5.23 -5.26 -5.82
N THR A 122 4.01 -5.62 -5.41
CA THR A 122 3.21 -6.66 -6.09
C THR A 122 2.92 -6.33 -7.56
N ALA A 123 2.93 -5.05 -7.95
CA ALA A 123 2.78 -4.64 -9.35
C ALA A 123 4.05 -4.89 -10.18
N ASN A 124 5.20 -5.05 -9.50
CA ASN A 124 6.51 -5.32 -10.09
C ASN A 124 6.96 -6.78 -9.87
N GLY A 125 6.03 -7.72 -9.63
CA GLY A 125 6.28 -9.16 -9.65
C GLY A 125 6.71 -9.79 -8.32
N GLY A 126 6.50 -9.10 -7.20
CA GLY A 126 6.62 -9.68 -5.86
C GLY A 126 5.35 -10.36 -5.35
N THR A 127 5.48 -11.43 -4.55
CA THR A 127 4.40 -12.12 -3.82
C THR A 127 4.63 -12.14 -2.29
N TYR A 128 3.52 -12.04 -1.55
CA TYR A 128 3.46 -12.19 -0.09
C TYR A 128 3.03 -13.61 0.29
N PHE A 129 3.63 -14.18 1.34
CA PHE A 129 3.24 -15.47 1.93
C PHE A 129 2.38 -15.23 3.19
N PRO A 130 1.20 -15.87 3.32
CA PRO A 130 0.26 -15.68 4.43
C PRO A 130 0.67 -16.33 5.76
N PHE A 131 1.97 -16.39 6.02
CA PHE A 131 2.54 -16.89 7.27
C PHE A 131 3.84 -16.16 7.63
N ARG A 132 4.30 -16.36 8.86
CA ARG A 132 5.63 -15.96 9.32
C ARG A 132 6.25 -17.09 10.15
N PHE A 133 7.56 -17.06 10.27
CA PHE A 133 8.29 -17.95 11.15
C PHE A 133 8.49 -17.32 12.53
N LYS A 134 8.40 -18.13 13.59
CA LYS A 134 8.61 -17.66 14.96
C LYS A 134 9.42 -18.66 15.76
N LEU A 135 10.43 -18.17 16.47
CA LEU A 135 11.19 -19.01 17.40
C LEU A 135 10.26 -19.61 18.45
N ALA A 136 10.45 -20.89 18.73
CA ALA A 136 9.66 -21.62 19.68
C ALA A 136 9.70 -20.97 21.07
N GLN A 137 8.54 -20.86 21.70
CA GLN A 137 8.37 -20.36 23.07
C GLN A 137 8.03 -21.46 24.05
N ARG A 138 7.67 -22.64 23.52
CA ARG A 138 7.38 -23.87 24.23
C ARG A 138 8.27 -24.98 23.69
N SER A 139 8.85 -25.77 24.59
CA SER A 139 9.71 -26.90 24.27
C SER A 139 8.88 -28.18 24.03
N PRO A 140 9.47 -29.25 23.45
CA PRO A 140 8.78 -30.53 23.29
C PRO A 140 8.28 -31.14 24.61
N ASN A 141 8.89 -30.76 25.73
CA ASN A 141 8.56 -31.20 27.10
C ASN A 141 7.64 -30.21 27.82
N CYS A 142 6.97 -29.31 27.10
CA CYS A 142 6.02 -28.36 27.68
C CYS A 142 6.66 -27.31 28.63
N THR A 143 7.91 -26.93 28.41
CA THR A 143 8.60 -25.90 29.21
C THR A 143 8.94 -24.66 28.39
N ALA A 144 9.16 -23.52 29.06
CA ALA A 144 9.48 -22.27 28.40
C ALA A 144 10.86 -22.37 27.73
N THR A 145 10.98 -21.78 26.54
CA THR A 145 12.22 -21.81 25.78
C THR A 145 12.37 -20.54 24.95
N THR A 146 13.60 -20.23 24.55
CA THR A 146 13.92 -19.17 23.59
C THR A 146 13.86 -19.68 22.15
N GLY A 147 13.69 -20.99 21.94
CA GLY A 147 13.79 -21.64 20.64
C GLY A 147 15.23 -21.71 20.11
N ILE A 148 16.21 -21.39 20.94
CA ILE A 148 17.64 -21.45 20.60
C ILE A 148 18.30 -22.46 21.54
N THR A 149 18.88 -23.51 20.97
CA THR A 149 19.70 -24.49 21.70
C THR A 149 21.17 -24.34 21.31
N ARG A 150 22.09 -24.69 22.20
CA ARG A 150 23.53 -24.58 21.94
C ARG A 150 24.23 -25.85 22.37
N THR A 151 24.99 -26.46 21.48
CA THR A 151 25.70 -27.72 21.72
C THR A 151 27.17 -27.55 21.35
N ASN A 152 28.07 -27.82 22.30
CA ASN A 152 29.51 -27.85 22.04
C ASN A 152 29.89 -29.17 21.35
N VAL A 153 29.82 -29.18 20.03
CA VAL A 153 30.03 -30.40 19.24
C VAL A 153 31.51 -30.82 19.21
N SER A 154 32.45 -29.88 19.30
CA SER A 154 33.88 -30.23 19.34
C SER A 154 34.28 -30.95 20.62
N ALA A 155 33.54 -30.81 21.72
CA ALA A 155 33.76 -31.62 22.92
C ALA A 155 33.34 -33.08 22.73
N ILE A 156 32.42 -33.34 21.79
CA ILE A 156 31.89 -34.67 21.49
C ILE A 156 32.72 -35.33 20.37
N PHE A 157 33.07 -34.57 19.33
CA PHE A 157 33.80 -35.03 18.14
C PHE A 157 35.15 -34.31 17.97
N GLY A 158 35.91 -34.23 19.06
CA GLY A 158 37.17 -33.47 19.14
C GLY A 158 38.43 -34.24 18.76
N TYR A 159 38.54 -35.52 19.15
CA TYR A 159 39.50 -36.54 18.72
C TYR A 159 39.07 -37.88 19.38
N GLY A 160 37.91 -38.40 18.98
CA GLY A 160 37.38 -39.68 19.48
C GLY A 160 37.80 -40.88 18.62
N PRO A 161 37.58 -42.13 19.07
CA PRO A 161 38.02 -43.37 18.41
C PRO A 161 37.46 -43.60 16.99
N PHE A 162 36.59 -42.71 16.49
CA PHE A 162 35.93 -42.77 15.19
C PHE A 162 36.53 -41.85 14.12
N GLY A 163 37.56 -41.04 14.44
CA GLY A 163 38.33 -40.27 13.45
C GLY A 163 37.68 -38.98 12.91
N TYR A 164 36.61 -38.47 13.54
CA TYR A 164 35.98 -37.18 13.17
C TYR A 164 36.54 -36.00 13.98
N ASN A 165 36.66 -34.84 13.33
CA ASN A 165 37.08 -33.56 13.89
C ASN A 165 36.13 -32.44 13.42
N TYR A 166 35.12 -32.15 14.24
CA TYR A 166 34.12 -31.12 13.95
C TYR A 166 34.73 -29.70 13.89
N ALA A 167 35.70 -29.40 14.74
CA ALA A 167 36.29 -28.07 14.78
C ALA A 167 37.03 -27.73 13.47
N ALA A 168 37.75 -28.70 12.91
CA ALA A 168 38.51 -28.53 11.67
C ALA A 168 37.62 -28.63 10.42
N TYR A 169 36.67 -29.58 10.39
CA TYR A 169 35.95 -29.96 9.15
C TYR A 169 34.44 -29.72 9.18
N GLY A 170 33.84 -29.49 10.34
CA GLY A 170 32.40 -29.27 10.49
C GLY A 170 31.55 -30.46 10.06
N VAL A 171 30.50 -30.20 9.29
CA VAL A 171 29.58 -31.22 8.77
C VAL A 171 30.03 -31.68 7.38
N ARG A 172 30.02 -32.99 7.16
CA ARG A 172 30.27 -33.58 5.84
C ARG A 172 29.00 -33.65 5.00
N MET A 173 29.06 -33.22 3.74
CA MET A 173 27.92 -33.32 2.80
C MET A 173 28.14 -34.39 1.72
N SER A 174 29.38 -34.86 1.52
CA SER A 174 29.75 -35.81 0.46
C SER A 174 30.63 -36.97 0.94
N ASN A 175 30.70 -38.03 0.13
CA ASN A 175 31.47 -39.26 0.34
C ASN A 175 32.48 -39.41 -0.82
N PRO A 176 33.79 -39.75 -0.67
CA PRO A 176 34.49 -40.50 0.40
C PRO A 176 34.91 -39.68 1.66
N PRO A 177 35.58 -40.26 2.69
CA PRO A 177 35.63 -39.68 4.03
C PRO A 177 36.45 -38.39 4.12
N GLY A 178 35.75 -37.27 4.35
CA GLY A 178 36.30 -36.16 5.12
C GLY A 178 36.21 -36.46 6.62
N GLN A 179 37.10 -35.88 7.42
CA GLN A 179 37.06 -36.00 8.89
C GLN A 179 35.88 -35.22 9.53
N GLY A 180 34.91 -34.74 8.75
CA GLY A 180 33.71 -34.05 9.24
C GLY A 180 32.65 -35.00 9.80
N VAL A 181 31.80 -34.47 10.68
CA VAL A 181 30.70 -35.21 11.31
C VAL A 181 29.55 -35.38 10.30
N ALA A 182 28.93 -36.56 10.26
CA ALA A 182 27.76 -36.81 9.42
C ALA A 182 26.58 -35.94 9.87
N ASP A 183 25.79 -35.46 8.93
CA ASP A 183 24.49 -34.87 9.27
C ASP A 183 23.52 -35.95 9.79
N GLU A 184 23.26 -37.00 8.99
CA GLU A 184 22.56 -38.26 9.30
C GLU A 184 22.70 -39.34 8.18
N PHE A 185 23.20 -39.03 6.97
CA PHE A 185 23.02 -39.86 5.75
C PHE A 185 23.91 -41.14 5.60
N ASN A 186 24.64 -41.63 6.61
CA ASN A 186 25.50 -42.83 6.40
C ASN A 186 25.62 -43.76 7.66
N PRO A 187 25.06 -44.99 7.68
CA PRO A 187 25.17 -45.94 8.80
C PRO A 187 26.40 -46.87 8.65
N PRO A 188 26.95 -47.41 9.77
CA PRO A 188 26.28 -48.50 10.49
C PRO A 188 25.88 -48.20 11.94
N THR A 189 26.40 -47.14 12.57
CA THR A 189 26.04 -46.79 13.95
C THR A 189 25.51 -45.37 14.01
N TYR A 190 24.19 -45.27 13.89
CA TYR A 190 23.38 -44.05 13.97
C TYR A 190 23.63 -43.15 15.20
N LYS A 191 24.42 -43.62 16.19
CA LYS A 191 24.63 -42.96 17.48
C LYS A 191 25.43 -41.64 17.40
N ASP A 192 26.14 -41.37 16.29
CA ASP A 192 27.14 -40.29 16.21
C ASP A 192 26.85 -39.23 15.11
N SER A 193 25.59 -38.90 14.85
CA SER A 193 25.19 -37.91 13.84
C SER A 193 24.88 -36.54 14.43
N LEU A 194 25.13 -35.46 13.68
CA LEU A 194 24.99 -34.08 14.14
C LEU A 194 23.54 -33.78 14.56
N LYS A 195 22.55 -34.08 13.70
CA LYS A 195 21.15 -33.74 13.98
C LYS A 195 20.63 -34.42 15.24
N ARG A 196 21.12 -35.63 15.57
CA ARG A 196 20.73 -36.35 16.80
C ARG A 196 21.17 -35.69 18.09
N LEU A 197 22.23 -34.90 18.08
CA LEU A 197 22.71 -34.21 19.28
C LEU A 197 21.70 -33.17 19.78
N SER A 198 20.90 -32.60 18.88
CA SER A 198 19.87 -31.63 19.21
C SER A 198 18.85 -31.60 18.06
N ARG A 199 17.73 -32.31 18.22
CA ARG A 199 16.60 -32.29 17.28
C ARG A 199 15.29 -32.26 18.06
N TRP A 200 14.41 -31.34 17.68
CA TRP A 200 13.04 -31.32 18.16
C TRP A 200 12.11 -32.01 17.16
N PRO A 201 10.95 -32.51 17.60
CA PRO A 201 10.04 -33.28 16.75
C PRO A 201 9.55 -32.47 15.53
N ASN A 202 9.74 -33.01 14.33
CA ASN A 202 9.50 -32.32 13.05
C ASN A 202 8.01 -32.11 12.73
N ASP A 203 7.15 -32.84 13.43
CA ASP A 203 5.69 -32.66 13.43
C ASP A 203 5.27 -31.36 14.14
N ARG A 204 6.13 -30.80 14.99
CA ARG A 204 5.84 -29.61 15.82
C ARG A 204 6.77 -28.44 15.57
N TYR A 205 7.98 -28.67 15.10
CA TYR A 205 8.99 -27.63 14.91
C TYR A 205 9.71 -27.82 13.59
N TYR A 206 9.98 -26.73 12.90
CA TYR A 206 10.96 -26.75 11.82
C TYR A 206 12.36 -26.47 12.39
N ASN A 207 13.27 -27.42 12.22
CA ASN A 207 14.60 -27.43 12.85
C ASN A 207 15.65 -26.78 11.93
N ILE A 208 16.47 -25.87 12.48
CA ILE A 208 17.59 -25.21 11.80
C ILE A 208 18.88 -25.45 12.59
N TRP A 209 19.88 -26.08 11.98
CA TRP A 209 21.21 -26.25 12.57
C TRP A 209 22.18 -25.21 12.03
N VAL A 210 22.78 -24.46 12.93
CA VAL A 210 23.81 -23.46 12.63
C VAL A 210 25.17 -24.04 12.98
N VAL A 211 26.02 -24.26 11.97
CA VAL A 211 27.26 -25.03 12.08
C VAL A 211 28.49 -24.17 11.81
N ASN A 212 29.66 -24.57 12.32
CA ASN A 212 30.91 -23.84 12.08
C ASN A 212 31.37 -23.93 10.61
N LYS A 213 31.30 -25.12 10.01
CA LYS A 213 31.86 -25.44 8.70
C LYS A 213 31.04 -26.48 7.94
N LEU A 214 31.12 -26.44 6.62
CA LEU A 214 30.62 -27.44 5.67
C LEU A 214 31.79 -27.89 4.79
N ASP A 215 32.08 -29.19 4.81
CA ASP A 215 33.24 -29.79 4.11
C ASP A 215 34.54 -29.00 4.31
N GLY A 216 34.82 -28.57 5.56
CA GLY A 216 36.03 -27.81 5.93
C GLY A 216 35.98 -26.29 5.71
N ASN A 217 34.96 -25.76 5.05
CA ASN A 217 34.83 -24.34 4.73
C ASN A 217 33.85 -23.64 5.67
N ASP A 218 34.22 -22.44 6.15
CA ASP A 218 33.43 -21.64 7.10
C ASP A 218 32.65 -20.49 6.43
N GLY A 219 32.79 -20.32 5.11
CA GLY A 219 32.12 -19.26 4.36
C GLY A 219 32.74 -17.87 4.48
N THR A 220 34.01 -17.77 4.91
CA THR A 220 34.74 -16.50 4.99
C THR A 220 35.58 -16.20 3.75
N SER A 221 36.00 -17.21 2.99
CA SER A 221 36.81 -17.06 1.78
C SER A 221 36.65 -18.25 0.84
N GLY A 222 37.02 -18.08 -0.43
CA GLY A 222 36.93 -19.12 -1.46
C GLY A 222 35.52 -19.43 -1.93
N SER A 223 35.37 -20.47 -2.76
CA SER A 223 34.07 -21.04 -3.11
C SER A 223 33.63 -22.00 -2.01
N PHE A 224 32.42 -21.80 -1.48
CA PHE A 224 31.89 -22.60 -0.39
C PHE A 224 30.39 -22.85 -0.57
N THR A 225 29.90 -23.86 0.15
CA THR A 225 28.47 -24.11 0.32
C THR A 225 27.96 -23.38 1.55
N ALA A 226 26.89 -22.60 1.42
CA ALA A 226 26.38 -21.75 2.49
C ALA A 226 25.41 -22.46 3.44
N GLY A 227 24.66 -23.41 2.89
CA GLY A 227 23.66 -24.20 3.59
C GLY A 227 23.02 -25.21 2.64
N TYR A 228 22.13 -26.02 3.19
CA TYR A 228 21.27 -26.94 2.45
C TYR A 228 20.03 -27.29 3.30
N ALA A 229 18.96 -27.71 2.64
CA ALA A 229 17.79 -28.30 3.26
C ALA A 229 17.38 -29.58 2.53
N PHE A 230 16.50 -30.38 3.14
CA PHE A 230 15.82 -31.46 2.45
C PHE A 230 14.37 -31.09 2.20
N PHE A 231 13.79 -31.64 1.14
CA PHE A 231 12.34 -31.63 0.97
C PHE A 231 11.64 -32.36 2.11
N PRO A 232 10.39 -31.97 2.43
CA PRO A 232 9.60 -32.70 3.41
C PRO A 232 9.39 -34.12 2.89
N SER A 233 9.79 -35.13 3.66
CA SER A 233 9.59 -36.51 3.25
C SER A 233 8.16 -36.96 3.53
N THR A 234 7.60 -37.77 2.64
CA THR A 234 6.33 -38.49 2.86
C THR A 234 6.53 -39.82 3.57
N HIS A 235 7.79 -40.30 3.71
CA HIS A 235 8.09 -41.61 4.28
C HIS A 235 8.78 -41.49 5.67
N PRO A 236 8.28 -42.18 6.71
CA PRO A 236 8.76 -42.03 8.09
C PRO A 236 10.27 -42.24 8.30
N GLU A 237 10.88 -43.14 7.53
CA GLU A 237 12.32 -43.43 7.62
C GLU A 237 13.20 -42.18 7.37
N PHE A 238 12.69 -41.21 6.62
CA PHE A 238 13.44 -40.02 6.20
C PHE A 238 12.97 -38.73 6.89
N TYR A 239 11.99 -38.79 7.80
CA TYR A 239 11.62 -37.64 8.63
C TYR A 239 12.82 -37.09 9.40
N ARG A 240 13.78 -37.96 9.73
CA ARG A 240 15.01 -37.59 10.43
C ARG A 240 15.89 -36.59 9.66
N PHE A 241 15.83 -36.61 8.33
CA PHE A 241 16.58 -35.71 7.44
C PHE A 241 15.98 -34.32 7.34
N ASP A 242 14.75 -34.12 7.81
CA ASP A 242 14.06 -32.85 7.72
C ASP A 242 14.81 -31.70 8.43
N GLY A 243 14.61 -30.48 7.95
CA GLY A 243 15.22 -29.25 8.46
C GLY A 243 16.47 -28.77 7.70
N THR A 244 16.92 -27.56 8.05
CA THR A 244 17.98 -26.81 7.35
C THR A 244 19.31 -26.88 8.11
N ILE A 245 20.42 -27.10 7.41
CA ILE A 245 21.77 -26.88 7.95
C ILE A 245 22.38 -25.66 7.25
N MET A 246 22.93 -24.71 8.01
CA MET A 246 23.60 -23.54 7.44
C MET A 246 24.84 -23.10 8.24
N LEU A 247 25.76 -22.43 7.57
CA LEU A 247 26.95 -21.87 8.18
C LEU A 247 26.63 -20.72 9.15
N ALA A 248 27.31 -20.69 10.29
CA ALA A 248 27.19 -19.63 11.29
C ALA A 248 27.60 -18.24 10.76
N THR A 249 28.48 -18.17 9.75
CA THR A 249 28.86 -16.92 9.07
C THR A 249 27.72 -16.34 8.24
N GLN A 250 26.77 -17.16 7.80
CA GLN A 250 25.63 -16.76 6.98
C GLN A 250 24.39 -16.41 7.81
N MET A 251 24.37 -16.72 9.10
CA MET A 251 23.33 -16.29 10.05
C MET A 251 23.48 -14.78 10.36
N ASN A 252 23.08 -13.94 9.41
CA ASN A 252 23.18 -12.49 9.46
C ASN A 252 22.03 -11.83 8.71
N VAL A 253 21.59 -10.67 9.19
CA VAL A 253 20.63 -9.81 8.49
C VAL A 253 21.16 -9.47 7.09
N GLY A 254 20.28 -9.49 6.09
CA GLY A 254 20.63 -9.19 4.70
C GLY A 254 21.16 -10.38 3.91
N ARG A 255 21.44 -11.54 4.53
CA ARG A 255 21.84 -12.76 3.80
C ARG A 255 20.61 -13.53 3.29
N ILE A 256 20.60 -13.85 2.00
CA ILE A 256 19.51 -14.58 1.34
C ILE A 256 19.60 -16.10 1.57
N THR A 257 20.69 -16.60 2.16
CA THR A 257 20.90 -18.03 2.39
C THR A 257 19.75 -18.69 3.15
N LEU A 258 19.36 -18.16 4.32
CA LEU A 258 18.29 -18.80 5.08
C LEU A 258 16.91 -18.73 4.37
N PRO A 259 16.49 -17.59 3.78
CA PRO A 259 15.30 -17.58 2.93
C PRO A 259 15.33 -18.61 1.78
N HIS A 260 16.48 -18.76 1.13
CA HIS A 260 16.70 -19.73 0.05
C HIS A 260 16.57 -21.18 0.53
N GLU A 261 17.26 -21.54 1.63
CA GLU A 261 17.15 -22.89 2.21
C GLU A 261 15.76 -23.20 2.72
N LEU A 262 15.04 -22.20 3.24
CA LEU A 262 13.63 -22.34 3.61
C LEU A 262 12.72 -22.48 2.38
N GLY A 263 13.10 -21.95 1.22
CA GLY A 263 12.41 -22.27 -0.04
C GLY A 263 12.48 -23.78 -0.33
N HIS A 264 13.67 -24.36 -0.29
CA HIS A 264 13.86 -25.81 -0.46
C HIS A 264 13.11 -26.62 0.60
N ALA A 265 13.19 -26.20 1.86
CA ALA A 265 12.49 -26.86 2.96
C ALA A 265 10.99 -27.05 2.76
N PHE A 266 10.38 -26.23 1.90
CA PHE A 266 8.96 -26.28 1.55
C PHE A 266 8.76 -26.53 0.04
N SER A 267 9.64 -27.36 -0.54
CA SER A 267 9.50 -27.94 -1.88
C SER A 267 9.70 -26.99 -3.06
N LEU A 268 10.40 -25.87 -2.88
CA LEU A 268 10.88 -25.09 -4.02
C LEU A 268 12.17 -25.70 -4.56
N TYR A 269 12.22 -25.89 -5.88
CA TYR A 269 13.45 -26.23 -6.57
C TYR A 269 14.24 -24.97 -6.90
N HIS A 270 15.51 -25.12 -7.28
CA HIS A 270 16.22 -24.04 -7.94
C HIS A 270 15.53 -23.67 -9.25
N THR A 271 15.49 -22.39 -9.63
CA THR A 271 14.82 -21.96 -10.88
C THR A 271 15.48 -22.51 -12.16
N PHE A 272 16.68 -23.07 -12.03
CA PHE A 272 17.45 -23.73 -13.09
C PHE A 272 17.46 -25.27 -12.98
N GLU A 273 16.53 -25.85 -12.22
CA GLU A 273 16.38 -27.30 -12.06
C GLU A 273 16.36 -28.01 -13.42
N GLY A 274 17.12 -29.10 -13.55
CA GLY A 274 17.28 -29.81 -14.83
C GLY A 274 18.33 -29.22 -15.79
N SER A 275 19.10 -28.18 -15.40
CA SER A 275 20.13 -27.60 -16.28
C SER A 275 21.46 -28.38 -16.34
N ASN A 276 21.61 -29.48 -15.58
CA ASN A 276 22.82 -30.28 -15.49
C ASN A 276 24.10 -29.43 -15.23
N GLY A 277 24.09 -28.65 -14.15
CA GLY A 277 25.19 -27.76 -13.77
C GLY A 277 25.45 -26.64 -14.78
N GLY A 278 24.42 -26.19 -15.50
CA GLY A 278 24.50 -25.12 -16.49
C GLY A 278 24.95 -25.55 -17.89
N THR A 279 25.13 -26.85 -18.14
CA THR A 279 25.55 -27.33 -19.48
C THR A 279 24.40 -27.31 -20.49
N THR A 280 23.19 -27.60 -20.05
CA THR A 280 21.99 -27.74 -20.90
C THR A 280 20.86 -26.84 -20.41
N CYS A 281 19.95 -26.47 -21.31
CA CYS A 281 18.70 -25.82 -20.91
C CYS A 281 17.73 -26.87 -20.34
N PRO A 282 17.07 -26.60 -19.20
CA PRO A 282 16.05 -27.49 -18.66
C PRO A 282 14.96 -27.81 -19.68
N THR A 283 14.44 -29.04 -19.65
CA THR A 283 13.17 -29.36 -20.33
C THR A 283 12.05 -28.56 -19.69
N ASN A 284 11.17 -27.99 -20.52
CA ASN A 284 10.02 -27.22 -20.04
C ASN A 284 8.82 -27.38 -20.99
N THR A 285 8.43 -28.63 -21.26
CA THR A 285 7.26 -28.94 -22.10
C THR A 285 5.97 -28.68 -21.33
N ASN A 286 5.98 -28.99 -20.04
CA ASN A 286 4.94 -28.64 -19.09
C ASN A 286 5.58 -28.06 -17.80
N CYS A 287 5.51 -26.75 -17.64
CA CYS A 287 6.08 -26.03 -16.49
C CYS A 287 5.49 -26.40 -15.12
N THR A 288 4.40 -27.16 -15.07
CA THR A 288 3.85 -27.68 -13.80
C THR A 288 4.52 -28.98 -13.33
N THR A 289 5.22 -29.68 -14.23
CA THR A 289 5.86 -30.98 -13.96
C THR A 289 7.35 -31.00 -14.27
N ASP A 290 7.79 -30.17 -15.21
CA ASP A 290 9.18 -30.03 -15.66
C ASP A 290 9.87 -28.86 -14.95
N GLY A 291 11.20 -28.80 -15.04
CA GLY A 291 12.00 -27.73 -14.44
C GLY A 291 11.78 -27.59 -12.94
N ASP A 292 11.61 -26.35 -12.48
CA ASP A 292 11.36 -26.01 -11.07
C ASP A 292 9.87 -26.14 -10.66
N ARG A 293 9.03 -26.56 -11.61
CA ARG A 293 7.59 -26.78 -11.46
C ARG A 293 6.79 -25.52 -11.12
N CYS A 294 7.29 -24.36 -11.51
CA CYS A 294 6.62 -23.07 -11.41
C CYS A 294 6.53 -22.45 -12.82
N CYS A 295 5.35 -22.01 -13.24
CA CYS A 295 5.13 -21.54 -14.62
C CYS A 295 5.48 -20.06 -14.81
N ASP A 296 5.48 -19.29 -13.72
CA ASP A 296 5.90 -17.89 -13.69
C ASP A 296 7.42 -17.70 -13.54
N THR A 297 8.20 -18.79 -13.53
CA THR A 297 9.65 -18.80 -13.63
C THR A 297 10.09 -19.44 -14.95
N GLU A 298 10.69 -18.65 -15.83
CA GLU A 298 11.16 -19.16 -17.13
C GLU A 298 12.36 -20.13 -16.99
N PRO A 299 12.48 -21.16 -17.84
CA PRO A 299 13.60 -22.10 -17.80
C PRO A 299 14.90 -21.40 -18.16
N HIS A 300 15.98 -21.67 -17.42
CA HIS A 300 17.29 -21.10 -17.68
C HIS A 300 18.43 -22.03 -17.21
N LYS A 301 19.66 -21.75 -17.66
CA LYS A 301 20.86 -22.47 -17.22
C LYS A 301 21.29 -22.00 -15.83
N ASP A 302 21.93 -22.88 -15.05
CA ASP A 302 22.73 -22.44 -13.90
C ASP A 302 23.90 -21.57 -14.40
N TYR A 303 23.97 -20.32 -13.95
CA TYR A 303 25.05 -19.38 -14.26
C TYR A 303 26.08 -19.27 -13.13
N GLY A 304 25.93 -20.06 -12.08
CA GLY A 304 26.72 -20.01 -10.87
C GLY A 304 26.45 -18.76 -10.02
N PRO A 305 27.14 -18.65 -8.88
CA PRO A 305 27.00 -17.51 -7.98
C PRO A 305 27.52 -16.22 -8.60
N GLY A 306 26.78 -15.12 -8.44
CA GLY A 306 27.33 -13.78 -8.56
C GLY A 306 26.96 -12.93 -9.77
N THR A 307 26.29 -13.47 -10.80
CA THR A 307 25.91 -12.68 -11.98
C THR A 307 24.41 -12.40 -12.01
N CYS A 308 24.01 -11.12 -11.97
CA CYS A 308 22.65 -10.72 -12.28
C CYS A 308 22.44 -10.70 -13.81
N ASN A 309 21.53 -11.53 -14.31
CA ASN A 309 21.21 -11.60 -15.74
C ASN A 309 19.86 -10.96 -16.11
N SER A 310 19.22 -10.26 -15.16
CA SER A 310 18.02 -9.46 -15.39
C SER A 310 18.21 -8.51 -16.58
N GLY A 311 17.25 -8.51 -17.51
CA GLY A 311 17.25 -7.67 -18.71
C GLY A 311 18.19 -8.13 -19.83
N LYS A 312 19.01 -9.16 -19.63
CA LYS A 312 19.83 -9.78 -20.70
C LYS A 312 19.01 -10.79 -21.50
N THR A 313 19.55 -11.35 -22.57
CA THR A 313 18.90 -12.46 -23.29
C THR A 313 19.01 -13.76 -22.49
N ASN A 314 17.88 -14.43 -22.24
CA ASN A 314 17.85 -15.79 -21.73
C ASN A 314 18.14 -16.78 -22.88
N VAL A 315 19.24 -17.53 -22.76
CA VAL A 315 19.70 -18.47 -23.80
C VAL A 315 18.77 -19.67 -24.01
N CYS A 316 17.88 -19.94 -23.06
CA CYS A 316 16.95 -21.08 -23.13
C CYS A 316 15.61 -20.71 -23.75
N THR A 317 15.20 -19.44 -23.69
CA THR A 317 13.91 -18.95 -24.24
C THR A 317 14.09 -17.99 -25.42
N SER A 318 15.32 -17.51 -25.67
CA SER A 318 15.64 -16.44 -26.64
C SER A 318 14.97 -15.08 -26.35
N ASN A 319 14.31 -14.95 -25.20
CA ASN A 319 13.62 -13.73 -24.77
C ASN A 319 14.48 -12.89 -23.81
N THR A 320 14.00 -11.71 -23.43
CA THR A 320 14.57 -10.95 -22.33
C THR A 320 14.36 -11.71 -21.01
N PHE A 321 15.44 -11.91 -20.26
CA PHE A 321 15.46 -12.61 -18.99
C PHE A 321 14.71 -11.80 -17.94
N ALA A 322 13.54 -12.29 -17.58
CA ALA A 322 12.58 -11.66 -16.71
C ALA A 322 13.10 -11.57 -15.27
N ASP A 323 12.73 -10.47 -14.62
CA ASP A 323 13.05 -10.21 -13.22
C ASP A 323 12.50 -11.29 -12.26
N ALA A 324 11.35 -11.87 -12.59
CA ALA A 324 10.71 -12.96 -11.83
C ALA A 324 11.65 -14.15 -11.60
N THR A 325 12.50 -14.45 -12.58
CA THR A 325 13.46 -15.56 -12.54
C THR A 325 14.89 -15.09 -12.27
N ALA A 326 15.35 -14.03 -12.94
CA ALA A 326 16.73 -13.57 -12.83
C ALA A 326 17.08 -12.97 -11.45
N ARG A 327 16.07 -12.46 -10.73
CA ARG A 327 16.18 -11.94 -9.36
C ARG A 327 15.46 -12.83 -8.34
N ASN A 328 15.18 -14.07 -8.72
CA ASN A 328 14.50 -15.01 -7.85
C ASN A 328 15.41 -15.42 -6.68
N ILE A 329 14.83 -15.57 -5.48
CA ILE A 329 15.57 -16.06 -4.31
C ILE A 329 16.09 -17.47 -4.52
N MET A 330 15.41 -18.32 -5.30
CA MET A 330 15.83 -19.69 -5.64
C MET A 330 16.84 -19.75 -6.81
N ASN A 331 17.43 -18.62 -7.20
CA ASN A 331 18.54 -18.51 -8.16
C ASN A 331 19.84 -18.17 -7.40
N TYR A 332 21.03 -18.36 -7.99
CA TYR A 332 22.33 -17.98 -7.39
C TYR A 332 22.83 -16.57 -7.79
N ALA A 333 21.98 -15.77 -8.42
CA ALA A 333 22.31 -14.39 -8.79
C ALA A 333 22.70 -13.52 -7.57
N ASN A 334 23.32 -12.37 -7.81
CA ASN A 334 23.66 -11.39 -6.76
C ASN A 334 22.67 -10.23 -6.58
N CYS A 335 21.51 -10.35 -7.22
CA CYS A 335 20.48 -9.32 -7.26
C CYS A 335 19.12 -9.87 -6.80
N GLN A 336 19.14 -10.96 -6.05
CA GLN A 336 17.94 -11.69 -5.65
C GLN A 336 17.09 -10.82 -4.74
N ASN A 337 15.80 -10.71 -5.05
CA ASN A 337 14.90 -9.90 -4.26
C ASN A 337 13.45 -10.37 -4.20
N ARG A 338 13.08 -11.52 -4.79
CA ARG A 338 11.67 -11.95 -4.82
C ARG A 338 11.49 -13.47 -4.91
N PHE A 339 10.31 -13.91 -4.48
CA PHE A 339 9.68 -15.16 -4.89
C PHE A 339 8.54 -14.82 -5.86
N THR A 340 8.09 -15.80 -6.63
CA THR A 340 6.96 -15.68 -7.56
C THR A 340 5.67 -16.27 -7.00
N LYS A 341 4.54 -16.00 -7.66
CA LYS A 341 3.21 -16.42 -7.20
C LYS A 341 3.11 -17.95 -7.15
N ASP A 342 3.58 -18.64 -8.18
CA ASP A 342 3.52 -20.11 -8.25
C ASP A 342 4.44 -20.73 -7.19
N GLN A 343 5.60 -20.13 -6.90
CA GLN A 343 6.45 -20.55 -5.79
C GLN A 343 5.73 -20.42 -4.44
N ARG A 344 4.99 -19.34 -4.20
CA ARG A 344 4.16 -19.22 -2.98
C ARG A 344 3.12 -20.33 -2.90
N ASP A 345 2.40 -20.58 -3.98
CA ASP A 345 1.32 -21.56 -3.98
C ASP A 345 1.89 -22.97 -3.80
N ARG A 346 3.01 -23.29 -4.46
CA ARG A 346 3.75 -24.55 -4.27
C ARG A 346 4.24 -24.75 -2.84
N PHE A 347 4.82 -23.71 -2.24
CA PHE A 347 5.25 -23.72 -0.84
C PHE A 347 4.08 -24.03 0.10
N ILE A 348 2.96 -23.33 -0.07
CA ILE A 348 1.76 -23.54 0.75
C ILE A 348 1.24 -24.97 0.55
N GLY A 349 1.23 -25.46 -0.69
CA GLY A 349 0.90 -26.84 -1.02
C GLY A 349 1.73 -27.83 -0.21
N ALA A 350 3.05 -27.66 -0.15
CA ALA A 350 3.92 -28.52 0.65
C ALA A 350 3.63 -28.43 2.16
N LEU A 351 3.33 -27.23 2.66
CA LEU A 351 2.94 -27.00 4.06
C LEU A 351 1.65 -27.75 4.38
N VAL A 352 0.59 -27.61 3.60
CA VAL A 352 -0.72 -28.20 3.90
C VAL A 352 -0.84 -29.67 3.53
N SER A 353 -0.02 -30.18 2.61
CA SER A 353 -0.09 -31.57 2.17
C SER A 353 0.91 -32.48 2.90
N GLN A 354 2.01 -31.95 3.43
CA GLN A 354 3.08 -32.76 4.02
C GLN A 354 3.56 -32.28 5.39
N ARG A 355 3.41 -30.99 5.72
CA ARG A 355 3.81 -30.41 7.03
C ARG A 355 2.60 -29.85 7.79
N SER A 356 1.43 -30.44 7.56
CA SER A 356 0.16 -29.92 8.04
C SER A 356 0.07 -29.88 9.57
N SER A 357 0.80 -30.75 10.26
CA SER A 357 0.89 -30.77 11.73
C SER A 357 1.54 -29.51 12.31
N LEU A 358 2.40 -28.82 11.54
CA LEU A 358 2.94 -27.52 11.97
C LEU A 358 1.79 -26.52 12.18
N ILE A 359 0.71 -26.59 11.38
CA ILE A 359 -0.46 -25.67 11.40
C ILE A 359 -1.10 -25.56 12.77
N SER A 360 -1.08 -26.65 13.53
CA SER A 360 -1.66 -26.74 14.86
C SER A 360 -0.62 -26.76 15.96
N SER A 361 0.67 -26.64 15.64
CA SER A 361 1.72 -26.76 16.65
C SER A 361 1.67 -25.61 17.65
N SER A 362 1.61 -25.94 18.93
CA SER A 362 1.65 -24.95 20.02
C SER A 362 3.07 -24.45 20.30
N GLY A 363 4.08 -24.86 19.51
CA GLY A 363 5.49 -24.55 19.76
C GLY A 363 5.81 -23.05 19.75
N SER A 364 5.10 -22.25 18.95
CA SER A 364 5.26 -20.79 18.84
C SER A 364 4.52 -20.01 19.94
N LEU A 365 3.70 -20.71 20.74
CA LEU A 365 2.92 -20.13 21.83
C LEU A 365 3.69 -20.24 23.16
N PRO A 366 3.53 -19.27 24.07
CA PRO A 366 4.05 -19.42 25.43
C PRO A 366 3.38 -20.60 26.15
N ILE A 367 3.95 -21.01 27.30
CA ILE A 367 3.26 -21.99 28.16
C ILE A 367 1.91 -21.38 28.60
N PRO A 368 0.79 -22.15 28.57
CA PRO A 368 -0.49 -21.67 29.06
C PRO A 368 -0.36 -21.25 30.54
N THR A 369 -0.90 -20.08 30.90
CA THR A 369 -0.87 -19.56 32.28
C THR A 369 -1.88 -20.25 33.20
N THR A 370 -2.89 -20.90 32.61
CA THR A 370 -3.88 -21.74 33.28
C THR A 370 -3.79 -23.15 32.72
N GLY A 371 -3.63 -24.14 33.60
CA GLY A 371 -3.62 -25.54 33.19
C GLY A 371 -5.02 -26.01 32.80
N LEU A 372 -5.11 -26.89 31.81
CA LEU A 372 -6.36 -27.58 31.48
C LEU A 372 -6.88 -28.35 32.71
N PRO A 373 -8.20 -28.42 32.93
CA PRO A 373 -8.79 -29.28 33.95
C PRO A 373 -8.27 -30.72 33.81
N THR A 374 -8.09 -31.42 34.93
CA THR A 374 -7.72 -32.85 34.88
C THR A 374 -8.91 -33.67 34.38
N VAL A 375 -8.66 -34.59 33.45
CA VAL A 375 -9.64 -35.55 32.94
C VAL A 375 -9.21 -36.97 33.28
N CYS A 376 -10.16 -37.90 33.21
CA CYS A 376 -9.86 -39.33 33.26
C CYS A 376 -8.88 -39.77 32.16
N THR A 377 -8.05 -40.77 32.42
CA THR A 377 -7.15 -41.39 31.43
C THR A 377 -7.65 -42.81 31.10
N PRO A 378 -8.09 -43.09 29.86
CA PRO A 378 -8.56 -44.42 29.48
C PRO A 378 -7.37 -45.38 29.36
N GLY A 379 -7.51 -46.59 29.90
CA GLY A 379 -6.52 -47.66 29.76
C GLY A 379 -6.75 -48.53 28.52
N SER A 380 -5.95 -49.58 28.39
CA SER A 380 -6.15 -50.64 27.41
C SER A 380 -6.28 -51.99 28.09
N ASN A 381 -7.29 -52.77 27.70
CA ASN A 381 -7.47 -54.17 28.11
C ASN A 381 -6.63 -55.13 27.25
N ASN A 382 -5.86 -54.60 26.28
CA ASN A 382 -5.06 -55.39 25.34
C ASN A 382 -3.86 -56.06 26.06
N PRO A 383 -3.84 -57.39 26.25
CA PRO A 383 -2.79 -58.06 27.00
C PRO A 383 -1.55 -58.41 26.15
N THR A 384 -1.58 -58.22 24.82
CA THR A 384 -0.55 -58.77 23.90
C THR A 384 -0.13 -57.80 22.78
N ALA A 385 1.17 -57.50 22.75
CA ALA A 385 1.84 -56.39 22.08
C ALA A 385 2.08 -56.51 20.55
N THR A 386 1.07 -56.76 19.71
CA THR A 386 1.31 -56.84 18.24
C THR A 386 0.34 -56.07 17.35
N SER A 387 -0.83 -55.68 17.86
CA SER A 387 -1.83 -54.98 17.06
C SER A 387 -1.68 -53.47 17.19
N ASN A 388 -1.58 -52.78 16.06
CA ASN A 388 -1.32 -51.34 16.00
C ASN A 388 -2.63 -50.54 15.75
N TYR A 389 -3.72 -50.84 16.44
CA TYR A 389 -4.96 -50.07 16.29
C TYR A 389 -4.83 -48.72 17.03
N GLY A 390 -5.61 -47.73 16.62
CA GLY A 390 -5.51 -46.36 17.13
C GLY A 390 -5.62 -45.30 16.04
N PRO A 391 -5.75 -44.01 16.44
CA PRO A 391 -5.77 -42.89 15.51
C PRO A 391 -4.53 -42.83 14.61
N ARG A 392 -4.71 -42.35 13.37
CA ARG A 392 -3.66 -42.25 12.34
C ARG A 392 -3.52 -40.85 11.77
N ASN A 393 -4.64 -40.22 11.46
CA ASN A 393 -4.68 -38.81 11.09
C ASN A 393 -5.92 -38.19 11.71
N ILE A 394 -5.73 -37.06 12.39
CA ILE A 394 -6.81 -36.31 13.04
C ILE A 394 -6.86 -34.97 12.32
N LYS A 395 -7.93 -34.76 11.56
CA LYS A 395 -8.13 -33.57 10.75
C LYS A 395 -9.42 -32.83 11.13
N ILE A 396 -9.32 -31.53 11.38
CA ILE A 396 -10.46 -30.61 11.50
C ILE A 396 -10.35 -29.59 10.37
N ALA A 397 -11.39 -29.47 9.56
CA ALA A 397 -11.43 -28.60 8.39
C ALA A 397 -12.84 -28.04 8.15
N ASP A 398 -12.94 -27.01 7.30
CA ASP A 398 -14.18 -26.56 6.67
C ASP A 398 -14.05 -26.59 5.13
N ALA A 399 -15.02 -26.03 4.41
CA ALA A 399 -15.02 -26.02 2.93
C ALA A 399 -13.81 -25.31 2.30
N GLY A 400 -13.02 -24.54 3.06
CA GLY A 400 -11.88 -23.79 2.54
C GLY A 400 -10.60 -23.85 3.38
N ARG A 401 -10.62 -24.35 4.62
CA ARG A 401 -9.50 -24.26 5.57
C ARG A 401 -9.28 -25.55 6.34
N THR A 402 -8.02 -25.80 6.70
CA THR A 402 -7.61 -26.85 7.64
C THR A 402 -7.15 -26.19 8.95
N TYR A 403 -7.72 -26.63 10.07
CA TYR A 403 -7.47 -26.09 11.42
C TYR A 403 -6.60 -27.00 12.28
N LEU A 404 -6.76 -28.32 12.08
CA LEU A 404 -5.96 -29.37 12.71
C LEU A 404 -5.72 -30.43 11.64
N ASP A 405 -4.50 -30.95 11.54
CA ASP A 405 -4.17 -32.08 10.68
C ASP A 405 -2.89 -32.70 11.23
N VAL A 406 -3.06 -33.64 12.15
CA VAL A 406 -1.97 -34.27 12.92
C VAL A 406 -1.91 -35.74 12.58
N THR A 407 -0.71 -36.26 12.39
CA THR A 407 -0.45 -37.67 12.13
C THR A 407 -0.07 -38.38 13.42
N SER A 408 -0.67 -39.55 13.64
CA SER A 408 -0.38 -40.47 14.74
C SER A 408 -0.03 -41.86 14.19
N SER A 409 0.58 -42.70 15.02
CA SER A 409 1.09 -44.01 14.61
C SER A 409 0.39 -45.19 15.26
N GLY A 410 -0.67 -44.94 16.03
CA GLY A 410 -1.44 -45.98 16.70
C GLY A 410 -0.66 -46.65 17.84
N PHE A 411 -1.39 -47.47 18.61
CA PHE A 411 -0.94 -48.00 19.90
C PHE A 411 0.49 -48.58 19.91
N PHE A 412 0.81 -49.50 19.00
CA PHE A 412 2.10 -50.21 19.02
C PHE A 412 3.27 -49.32 18.62
N THR A 413 3.12 -48.51 17.56
CA THR A 413 4.19 -47.65 17.07
C THR A 413 4.44 -46.46 17.98
N ASP A 414 3.43 -46.01 18.72
CA ASP A 414 3.56 -44.95 19.72
C ASP A 414 4.06 -45.47 21.09
N GLY A 415 4.68 -46.65 21.12
CA GLY A 415 5.31 -47.18 22.33
C GLY A 415 4.36 -47.89 23.28
N GLN A 416 3.27 -48.46 22.76
CA GLN A 416 2.25 -49.21 23.52
C GLN A 416 1.51 -48.32 24.54
N LEU A 417 1.31 -47.06 24.18
CA LEU A 417 0.58 -46.09 24.99
C LEU A 417 -0.90 -46.11 24.61
N ALA A 418 -1.76 -46.52 25.56
CA ALA A 418 -3.21 -46.48 25.39
C ALA A 418 -3.76 -45.04 25.34
N TYR A 419 -3.02 -44.10 25.93
CA TYR A 419 -3.38 -42.70 26.03
C TYR A 419 -2.17 -41.82 25.71
N ILE A 420 -2.36 -40.82 24.84
CA ILE A 420 -1.37 -39.80 24.52
C ILE A 420 -1.98 -38.42 24.78
N ASP A 421 -1.25 -37.59 25.54
CA ASP A 421 -1.65 -36.21 25.78
C ASP A 421 -0.90 -35.27 24.83
N ASN A 422 -1.55 -34.87 23.74
CA ASN A 422 -1.04 -33.89 22.79
C ASN A 422 -1.49 -32.45 23.10
N THR A 423 -2.13 -32.18 24.25
CA THR A 423 -2.63 -30.84 24.58
C THR A 423 -1.53 -29.78 24.66
N CYS A 424 -0.32 -30.17 25.06
CA CYS A 424 0.80 -29.23 25.03
C CYS A 424 1.50 -29.13 23.67
N ALA A 425 1.26 -30.10 22.79
CA ALA A 425 1.88 -30.24 21.48
C ALA A 425 1.09 -29.51 20.37
N HIS A 426 -0.23 -29.67 20.38
CA HIS A 426 -1.12 -29.19 19.33
C HIS A 426 -2.31 -28.44 19.93
N GLN A 427 -2.57 -27.25 19.38
CA GLN A 427 -3.73 -26.43 19.65
C GLN A 427 -4.51 -26.21 18.35
N VAL A 428 -5.82 -26.40 18.41
CA VAL A 428 -6.74 -26.00 17.35
C VAL A 428 -7.56 -24.80 17.80
N ILE A 429 -7.68 -23.79 16.95
CA ILE A 429 -8.48 -22.59 17.25
C ILE A 429 -9.76 -22.60 16.43
N LEU A 430 -10.91 -22.59 17.13
CA LEU A 430 -12.25 -22.67 16.55
C LEU A 430 -13.09 -21.47 16.98
N GLN A 431 -14.19 -21.20 16.28
CA GLN A 431 -15.08 -20.08 16.57
C GLN A 431 -16.46 -20.57 17.01
N ALA A 432 -16.99 -19.97 18.08
CA ALA A 432 -18.34 -20.23 18.54
C ALA A 432 -19.38 -19.87 17.48
N GLY A 433 -20.34 -20.77 17.23
CA GLY A 433 -21.38 -20.63 16.23
C GLY A 433 -21.03 -21.18 14.83
N ASN A 434 -19.76 -21.49 14.56
CA ASN A 434 -19.35 -22.05 13.26
C ASN A 434 -19.41 -23.58 13.26
N SER A 435 -19.64 -24.13 12.06
CA SER A 435 -19.63 -25.56 11.79
C SER A 435 -18.32 -26.01 11.15
N TYR A 436 -17.84 -27.18 11.57
CA TYR A 436 -16.58 -27.79 11.12
C TYR A 436 -16.81 -29.27 10.79
N GLN A 437 -15.91 -29.84 10.00
CA GLN A 437 -15.82 -31.27 9.75
C GLN A 437 -14.60 -31.84 10.46
N ILE A 438 -14.80 -32.92 11.22
CA ILE A 438 -13.72 -33.73 11.76
C ILE A 438 -13.61 -35.04 10.97
N THR A 439 -12.39 -35.42 10.64
CA THR A 439 -12.02 -36.69 10.02
C THR A 439 -10.91 -37.33 10.84
N VAL A 440 -11.16 -38.55 11.32
CA VAL A 440 -10.16 -39.39 11.98
C VAL A 440 -9.93 -40.61 11.11
N THR A 441 -8.69 -40.91 10.77
CA THR A 441 -8.34 -42.17 10.11
C THR A 441 -7.73 -43.16 11.10
N SER A 442 -7.92 -44.44 10.83
CA SER A 442 -7.53 -45.57 11.67
C SER A 442 -7.11 -46.76 10.78
N LEU A 443 -6.80 -47.93 11.35
CA LEU A 443 -6.82 -49.16 10.57
C LEU A 443 -8.28 -49.56 10.25
N GLY A 444 -8.46 -50.35 9.19
CA GLY A 444 -9.78 -50.79 8.76
C GLY A 444 -10.49 -51.63 9.84
N GLY A 445 -11.76 -51.33 10.08
CA GLY A 445 -12.62 -52.07 11.01
C GLY A 445 -12.70 -51.48 12.42
N GLU A 446 -11.97 -50.41 12.71
CA GLU A 446 -12.12 -49.66 13.96
C GLU A 446 -13.40 -48.80 13.97
N LYS A 447 -13.86 -48.46 15.17
CA LYS A 447 -14.88 -47.46 15.46
C LYS A 447 -14.22 -46.24 16.07
N GLY A 448 -14.76 -45.05 15.79
CA GLY A 448 -14.25 -43.79 16.34
C GLY A 448 -15.28 -43.06 17.19
N VAL A 449 -14.81 -42.20 18.09
CA VAL A 449 -15.60 -41.15 18.75
C VAL A 449 -14.70 -39.97 19.09
N VAL A 450 -15.27 -38.77 19.09
CA VAL A 450 -14.59 -37.56 19.54
C VAL A 450 -15.38 -36.92 20.67
N PHE A 451 -14.70 -36.41 21.68
CA PHE A 451 -15.27 -35.61 22.76
C PHE A 451 -14.64 -34.23 22.77
N LEU A 452 -15.40 -33.18 23.06
CA LEU A 452 -14.90 -31.82 23.20
C LEU A 452 -15.55 -31.18 24.43
N ASP A 453 -14.73 -30.82 25.41
CA ASP A 453 -15.14 -30.25 26.70
C ASP A 453 -15.58 -28.79 26.53
N TYR A 454 -16.81 -28.56 26.06
CA TYR A 454 -17.30 -27.21 25.75
C TYR A 454 -17.42 -26.33 26.98
N ASN A 455 -17.69 -26.88 28.16
CA ASN A 455 -17.92 -26.11 29.39
C ASN A 455 -16.64 -25.98 30.24
N ASN A 456 -15.57 -26.71 29.90
CA ASN A 456 -14.27 -26.74 30.59
C ASN A 456 -14.37 -27.20 32.06
N ASP A 457 -15.25 -28.17 32.35
CA ASP A 457 -15.44 -28.73 33.69
C ASP A 457 -14.57 -29.97 33.99
N GLY A 458 -13.84 -30.47 32.99
CA GLY A 458 -12.99 -31.66 33.11
C GLY A 458 -13.75 -32.98 33.02
N ILE A 459 -15.04 -32.96 32.68
CA ILE A 459 -15.90 -34.13 32.49
C ILE A 459 -16.27 -34.22 31.01
N LEU A 460 -15.63 -35.12 30.28
CA LEU A 460 -15.98 -35.41 28.89
C LEU A 460 -17.29 -36.23 28.82
N GLY A 461 -18.43 -35.55 28.77
CA GLY A 461 -19.75 -36.17 28.93
C GLY A 461 -20.31 -36.85 27.68
N ASN A 462 -20.95 -37.99 27.88
CA ASN A 462 -21.64 -38.74 26.81
C ASN A 462 -23.01 -38.17 26.42
N THR A 463 -23.62 -37.36 27.30
CA THR A 463 -25.02 -36.88 27.20
C THR A 463 -25.15 -35.35 27.27
N THR A 464 -24.05 -34.62 27.45
CA THR A 464 -23.96 -33.16 27.62
C THR A 464 -23.80 -32.40 26.30
N GLY A 465 -23.87 -33.08 25.15
CA GLY A 465 -23.60 -32.49 23.83
C GLY A 465 -22.11 -32.36 23.49
N GLU A 466 -21.23 -32.84 24.37
CA GLU A 466 -19.76 -32.84 24.20
C GLU A 466 -19.25 -34.04 23.40
N ARG A 467 -20.09 -35.06 23.22
CA ARG A 467 -19.81 -36.23 22.36
C ARG A 467 -20.16 -35.94 20.90
N ILE A 468 -19.15 -35.97 20.05
CA ILE A 468 -19.27 -35.89 18.59
C ILE A 468 -19.27 -37.33 18.03
N ASN A 469 -20.44 -37.79 17.60
CA ASN A 469 -20.59 -39.11 16.99
C ASN A 469 -20.11 -39.07 15.54
N VAL A 470 -19.08 -39.86 15.24
CA VAL A 470 -18.52 -40.01 13.90
C VAL A 470 -19.12 -41.21 13.18
N THR A 471 -19.30 -41.07 11.87
CA THR A 471 -19.68 -42.18 10.99
C THR A 471 -18.41 -42.90 10.54
N SER A 472 -18.27 -44.17 10.94
CA SER A 472 -17.10 -45.00 10.61
C SER A 472 -17.34 -45.85 9.36
N THR A 473 -16.58 -45.58 8.30
CA THR A 473 -16.58 -46.33 7.03
C THR A 473 -15.17 -46.82 6.71
N GLY A 474 -14.94 -48.13 6.82
CA GLY A 474 -13.61 -48.72 6.62
C GLY A 474 -12.59 -48.21 7.65
N SER A 475 -11.61 -47.45 7.19
CA SER A 475 -10.56 -46.80 7.98
C SER A 475 -10.82 -45.32 8.28
N SER A 476 -11.97 -44.77 7.86
CA SER A 476 -12.29 -43.35 8.00
C SER A 476 -13.45 -43.14 8.97
N HIS A 477 -13.37 -42.12 9.82
CA HIS A 477 -14.40 -41.75 10.77
C HIS A 477 -14.67 -40.25 10.66
N THR A 478 -15.88 -39.87 10.25
CA THR A 478 -16.19 -38.46 9.92
C THR A 478 -17.44 -37.94 10.61
N ALA A 479 -17.43 -36.67 11.01
CA ALA A 479 -18.61 -35.95 11.49
C ALA A 479 -18.55 -34.47 11.13
N SER A 480 -19.72 -33.85 10.96
CA SER A 480 -19.87 -32.40 11.05
C SER A 480 -20.34 -32.04 12.45
N PHE A 481 -19.78 -30.98 13.03
CA PHE A 481 -20.14 -30.49 14.36
C PHE A 481 -20.13 -28.96 14.38
N THR A 482 -20.93 -28.36 15.26
CA THR A 482 -21.02 -26.89 15.42
C THR A 482 -20.61 -26.52 16.83
N ILE A 483 -19.77 -25.49 16.96
CA ILE A 483 -19.34 -25.02 18.27
C ILE A 483 -20.51 -24.27 18.94
N PRO A 484 -20.99 -24.69 20.13
CA PRO A 484 -22.06 -24.00 20.82
C PRO A 484 -21.68 -22.55 21.16
N GLN A 485 -22.64 -21.63 21.07
CA GLN A 485 -22.46 -20.24 21.50
C GLN A 485 -22.13 -20.12 23.00
N THR A 486 -22.54 -21.11 23.79
CA THR A 486 -22.33 -21.25 25.23
C THR A 486 -20.98 -21.84 25.61
N ALA A 487 -20.18 -22.30 24.64
CA ALA A 487 -18.88 -22.88 24.95
C ALA A 487 -17.96 -21.87 25.64
N THR A 488 -17.11 -22.37 26.54
CA THR A 488 -16.09 -21.61 27.25
C THR A 488 -15.11 -21.03 26.22
N LYS A 489 -15.02 -19.69 26.21
CA LYS A 489 -14.22 -18.94 25.23
C LYS A 489 -12.91 -18.50 25.85
N CYS A 490 -11.90 -18.31 25.00
CA CYS A 490 -10.62 -17.69 25.33
C CYS A 490 -9.84 -18.39 26.46
N THR A 491 -10.22 -19.62 26.77
CA THR A 491 -9.57 -20.49 27.73
C THR A 491 -9.30 -21.79 26.98
N PRO A 492 -8.07 -22.34 27.05
CA PRO A 492 -7.82 -23.67 26.53
C PRO A 492 -8.80 -24.67 27.13
N ILE A 493 -9.38 -25.51 26.28
CA ILE A 493 -10.24 -26.66 26.64
C ILE A 493 -9.70 -27.91 25.95
N ARG A 494 -10.27 -29.08 26.25
CA ARG A 494 -9.76 -30.35 25.76
C ARG A 494 -10.68 -30.98 24.72
N MET A 495 -10.08 -31.53 23.66
CA MET A 495 -10.70 -32.50 22.77
C MET A 495 -10.04 -33.86 22.94
N ARG A 496 -10.82 -34.94 22.97
CA ARG A 496 -10.34 -36.33 23.00
C ARG A 496 -10.80 -37.08 21.77
N VAL A 497 -9.89 -37.77 21.10
CA VAL A 497 -10.16 -38.67 19.98
C VAL A 497 -9.89 -40.10 20.42
N ILE A 498 -10.82 -41.01 20.13
CA ILE A 498 -10.69 -42.43 20.47
C ILE A 498 -11.01 -43.28 19.25
N THR A 499 -10.17 -44.27 18.94
CA THR A 499 -10.53 -45.36 18.04
C THR A 499 -10.29 -46.73 18.68
N ASP A 500 -11.14 -47.71 18.39
CA ASP A 500 -11.03 -49.09 18.90
C ASP A 500 -11.64 -50.11 17.94
N PHE A 501 -11.09 -51.33 17.92
CA PHE A 501 -11.51 -52.38 16.98
C PHE A 501 -12.74 -53.20 17.41
N THR A 502 -13.07 -53.30 18.71
CA THR A 502 -14.02 -54.34 19.19
C THR A 502 -15.14 -53.85 20.10
N THR A 503 -15.07 -52.61 20.59
CA THR A 503 -16.08 -52.08 21.50
C THR A 503 -17.25 -51.48 20.73
N ASN A 504 -18.47 -51.92 21.04
CA ASN A 504 -19.70 -51.33 20.51
C ASN A 504 -20.07 -50.00 21.20
N ARG A 505 -19.38 -49.65 22.30
CA ARG A 505 -19.59 -48.42 23.04
C ARG A 505 -18.26 -47.84 23.50
N LEU A 506 -17.84 -46.77 22.82
CA LEU A 506 -16.67 -45.99 23.16
C LEU A 506 -17.07 -44.87 24.12
N ASP A 507 -16.65 -44.94 25.38
CA ASP A 507 -16.87 -43.89 26.39
C ASP A 507 -15.55 -43.16 26.67
N SER A 508 -15.62 -41.88 27.06
CA SER A 508 -14.46 -41.00 27.21
C SER A 508 -13.39 -41.50 28.20
N CYS A 509 -13.78 -42.27 29.21
CA CYS A 509 -12.92 -42.74 30.30
C CYS A 509 -12.74 -44.26 30.38
N SER A 510 -13.47 -45.04 29.56
CA SER A 510 -13.45 -46.50 29.69
C SER A 510 -12.21 -47.08 29.04
N ASN A 511 -11.76 -48.24 29.55
CA ASN A 511 -10.66 -48.96 28.90
C ASN A 511 -11.08 -49.40 27.49
N MET A 512 -10.20 -49.14 26.53
CA MET A 512 -10.30 -49.65 25.18
C MET A 512 -9.84 -51.10 25.14
N ASN A 513 -10.29 -51.89 24.17
CA ASN A 513 -9.89 -53.30 24.08
C ASN A 513 -8.62 -53.48 23.26
N PHE A 514 -8.52 -52.77 22.14
CA PHE A 514 -7.36 -52.81 21.25
C PHE A 514 -6.94 -51.42 20.76
N GLY A 515 -7.72 -50.38 21.07
CA GLY A 515 -7.56 -49.01 20.60
C GLY A 515 -6.62 -48.10 21.40
N GLN A 516 -6.68 -46.81 21.05
CA GLN A 516 -5.90 -45.72 21.67
C GLN A 516 -6.75 -44.45 21.73
N ALA A 517 -6.48 -43.63 22.76
CA ALA A 517 -7.07 -42.32 22.95
C ALA A 517 -6.01 -41.21 22.91
N GLU A 518 -6.36 -40.08 22.32
CA GLU A 518 -5.47 -38.93 22.18
C GLU A 518 -6.17 -37.62 22.52
N ASP A 519 -5.51 -36.78 23.30
CA ASP A 519 -6.06 -35.48 23.71
C ASP A 519 -5.36 -34.31 23.02
N TYR A 520 -6.13 -33.31 22.62
CA TYR A 520 -5.68 -32.11 21.91
C TYR A 520 -6.23 -30.86 22.59
N GLU A 521 -5.47 -29.77 22.56
CA GLU A 521 -5.92 -28.48 23.10
C GLU A 521 -6.80 -27.78 22.07
N VAL A 522 -7.93 -27.24 22.52
CA VAL A 522 -8.83 -26.43 21.71
C VAL A 522 -8.91 -25.05 22.33
N LEU A 523 -8.83 -24.01 21.53
CA LEU A 523 -9.16 -22.65 21.94
C LEU A 523 -10.40 -22.21 21.18
N ILE A 524 -11.49 -21.89 21.89
CA ILE A 524 -12.70 -21.36 21.27
C ILE A 524 -12.68 -19.84 21.38
N LEU A 525 -12.80 -19.14 20.26
CA LEU A 525 -13.01 -17.70 20.24
C LEU A 525 -14.51 -17.37 20.17
N GLY A 526 -14.88 -16.14 20.57
CA GLY A 526 -16.25 -15.64 20.38
C GLY A 526 -16.67 -15.60 18.90
N ALA A 527 -17.98 -15.58 18.65
CA ALA A 527 -18.53 -15.34 17.31
C ALA A 527 -17.94 -14.04 16.76
N SER A 528 -17.56 -14.04 15.48
CA SER A 528 -16.79 -13.00 14.80
C SER A 528 -17.45 -11.61 14.84
N SER A 529 -17.26 -10.86 15.93
CA SER A 529 -17.14 -9.41 15.83
C SER A 529 -15.79 -9.15 15.15
N GLY A 530 -15.81 -8.65 13.91
CA GLY A 530 -14.65 -8.59 13.02
C GLY A 530 -13.32 -8.19 13.68
N THR A 531 -12.23 -8.82 13.23
CA THR A 531 -10.86 -8.49 13.61
C THR A 531 -10.62 -6.98 13.52
N ALA A 532 -10.06 -6.37 14.56
CA ALA A 532 -9.74 -4.95 14.50
C ALA A 532 -8.71 -4.70 13.40
N THR A 533 -8.95 -3.71 12.56
CA THR A 533 -7.98 -3.26 11.56
C THR A 533 -7.41 -1.91 11.97
N VAL A 534 -6.22 -1.58 11.48
CA VAL A 534 -5.65 -0.24 11.61
C VAL A 534 -5.07 0.19 10.27
N THR A 535 -5.31 1.44 9.87
CA THR A 535 -4.70 2.04 8.67
C THR A 535 -3.98 3.33 9.02
N VAL A 536 -2.91 3.64 8.29
CA VAL A 536 -2.21 4.92 8.43
C VAL A 536 -2.69 5.88 7.34
N SER A 537 -2.94 7.13 7.73
CA SER A 537 -3.36 8.22 6.84
C SER A 537 -2.40 8.36 5.66
N ASN A 538 -2.94 8.26 4.44
CA ASN A 538 -2.21 8.49 3.20
C ASN A 538 -3.06 9.35 2.24
N PRO A 539 -2.61 10.56 1.86
CA PRO A 539 -1.35 11.18 2.28
C PRO A 539 -1.36 11.63 3.76
N PRO A 540 -0.20 11.70 4.43
CA PRO A 540 -0.06 12.41 5.70
C PRO A 540 -0.38 13.90 5.53
N ILE A 541 -0.75 14.57 6.63
CA ILE A 541 -0.80 16.03 6.67
C ILE A 541 0.60 16.55 6.36
N GLY A 542 0.71 17.53 5.46
CA GLY A 542 1.98 17.98 4.87
C GLY A 542 2.26 17.40 3.47
N GLY A 543 1.42 16.45 3.02
CA GLY A 543 1.42 15.94 1.65
C GLY A 543 2.39 14.78 1.42
N ASN A 544 2.12 14.02 0.35
CA ASN A 544 2.99 12.96 -0.13
C ASN A 544 2.76 12.77 -1.64
N PRO A 545 3.61 13.32 -2.52
CA PRO A 545 4.93 13.86 -2.24
C PRO A 545 4.93 15.21 -1.48
N SER A 546 5.96 15.45 -0.67
CA SER A 546 6.22 16.71 0.04
C SER A 546 7.60 17.28 -0.30
N CYS A 547 7.87 18.56 -0.01
CA CYS A 547 9.22 19.11 -0.19
C CYS A 547 10.15 18.66 0.94
N GLN A 548 11.44 18.53 0.65
CA GLN A 548 12.44 18.23 1.66
C GLN A 548 12.38 19.26 2.80
N GLY A 549 12.23 18.79 4.04
CA GLY A 549 12.07 19.63 5.22
C GLY A 549 10.63 20.04 5.58
N THR A 550 9.62 19.62 4.83
CA THR A 550 8.21 19.84 5.21
C THR A 550 7.84 18.94 6.39
N SER A 551 7.19 19.49 7.41
CA SER A 551 6.63 18.68 8.51
C SER A 551 5.52 17.77 7.98
N LEU A 552 5.56 16.48 8.35
CA LEU A 552 4.51 15.51 8.04
C LEU A 552 3.81 15.06 9.32
N LYS A 553 2.52 14.79 9.26
CA LYS A 553 1.77 14.22 10.38
C LYS A 553 0.89 13.06 9.92
N PHE A 554 1.10 11.91 10.53
CA PHE A 554 0.40 10.65 10.25
C PHE A 554 -0.58 10.34 11.36
N TYR A 555 -1.71 9.72 11.01
CA TYR A 555 -2.69 9.20 11.96
C TYR A 555 -2.92 7.71 11.75
N ALA A 556 -3.06 6.98 12.84
CA ALA A 556 -3.49 5.61 12.92
C ALA A 556 -5.02 5.59 13.10
N VAL A 557 -5.72 4.91 12.20
CA VAL A 557 -7.19 4.83 12.19
C VAL A 557 -7.60 3.39 12.48
N PRO A 558 -8.04 3.07 13.71
CA PRO A 558 -8.57 1.76 14.05
C PRO A 558 -9.99 1.56 13.52
N SER A 559 -10.42 0.31 13.31
CA SER A 559 -11.81 -0.04 13.01
C SER A 559 -12.77 0.38 14.14
N SER A 560 -14.03 0.71 13.80
CA SER A 560 -15.02 1.35 14.69
C SER A 560 -15.31 0.63 16.01
N ASN A 561 -14.99 -0.66 16.13
CA ASN A 561 -15.31 -1.48 17.30
C ASN A 561 -14.07 -1.89 18.13
N ALA A 562 -12.89 -1.37 17.80
CA ALA A 562 -11.65 -1.71 18.47
C ALA A 562 -11.44 -0.84 19.72
N THR A 563 -11.32 -1.48 20.90
CA THR A 563 -10.96 -0.76 22.14
C THR A 563 -9.44 -0.72 22.25
N VAL A 564 -8.84 0.40 21.85
CA VAL A 564 -7.38 0.57 21.74
C VAL A 564 -6.69 0.64 23.11
N VAL A 565 -5.59 -0.10 23.26
CA VAL A 565 -4.70 -0.09 24.43
C VAL A 565 -3.53 0.87 24.24
N ASN A 566 -2.78 0.73 23.14
CA ASN A 566 -1.68 1.64 22.79
C ASN A 566 -1.31 1.57 21.30
N TYR A 567 -0.42 2.46 20.87
CA TYR A 567 0.20 2.42 19.54
C TYR A 567 1.73 2.28 19.67
N GLN A 568 2.38 1.81 18.61
CA GLN A 568 3.84 1.88 18.44
C GLN A 568 4.13 2.18 16.98
N TRP A 569 4.70 3.35 16.70
CA TRP A 569 5.08 3.74 15.34
C TRP A 569 6.44 3.19 14.93
N PHE A 570 6.60 2.97 13.63
CA PHE A 570 7.82 2.44 13.02
C PHE A 570 8.25 3.30 11.83
N LYS A 571 9.57 3.43 11.69
CA LYS A 571 10.25 3.87 10.49
C LYS A 571 10.93 2.65 9.87
N ASN A 572 10.55 2.27 8.65
CA ASN A 572 11.03 1.05 8.01
C ASN A 572 10.73 -0.19 8.86
N SER A 573 11.72 -0.78 9.51
CA SER A 573 11.51 -1.89 10.46
C SER A 573 11.92 -1.51 11.88
N THR A 574 12.30 -0.25 12.11
CA THR A 574 12.80 0.24 13.40
C THR A 574 11.69 0.95 14.18
N PRO A 575 11.39 0.55 15.42
CA PRO A 575 10.41 1.24 16.26
C PRO A 575 10.90 2.64 16.64
N LEU A 576 9.99 3.62 16.59
CA LEU A 576 10.25 5.00 17.00
C LEU A 576 9.96 5.14 18.50
N GLY A 577 11.00 5.39 19.30
CA GLY A 577 10.87 5.55 20.75
C GLY A 577 9.97 6.72 21.14
N GLY A 578 9.06 6.51 22.09
CA GLY A 578 8.16 7.53 22.62
C GLY A 578 6.97 7.91 21.73
N GLN A 579 6.85 7.32 20.53
CA GLN A 579 5.74 7.55 19.60
C GLN A 579 4.65 6.49 19.84
N THR A 580 3.83 6.68 20.88
CA THR A 580 2.86 5.66 21.37
C THR A 580 1.39 6.07 21.27
N THR A 581 1.12 7.19 20.59
CA THR A 581 -0.22 7.73 20.34
C THR A 581 -0.74 7.35 18.97
N ASP A 582 -2.03 7.61 18.72
CA ASP A 582 -2.66 7.45 17.40
C ASP A 582 -2.08 8.36 16.31
N THR A 583 -1.18 9.25 16.68
CA THR A 583 -0.59 10.27 15.82
C THR A 583 0.93 10.18 15.85
N LEU A 584 1.58 10.38 14.70
CA LEU A 584 3.02 10.55 14.55
C LEU A 584 3.33 11.86 13.82
N VAL A 585 4.20 12.71 14.39
CA VAL A 585 4.64 13.96 13.77
C VAL A 585 6.10 13.85 13.36
N ASP A 586 6.36 13.98 12.06
CA ASP A 586 7.66 14.32 11.50
C ASP A 586 7.80 15.85 11.48
N PRO A 587 8.66 16.46 12.31
CA PRO A 587 8.71 17.91 12.48
C PRO A 587 9.32 18.65 11.26
N GLY A 588 9.93 17.94 10.31
CA GLY A 588 10.59 18.57 9.16
C GLY A 588 11.88 19.32 9.52
N GLY A 589 12.36 20.15 8.61
CA GLY A 589 13.62 20.90 8.73
C GLY A 589 14.85 20.02 9.03
N GLY A 590 15.74 20.51 9.89
CA GLY A 590 16.96 19.80 10.32
C GLY A 590 16.73 18.60 11.25
N SER A 591 15.48 18.30 11.61
CA SER A 591 15.10 17.24 12.55
C SER A 591 14.11 16.23 11.94
N THR A 592 14.15 16.10 10.61
CA THR A 592 13.24 15.23 9.85
C THR A 592 13.38 13.75 10.28
N ILE A 593 12.26 13.10 10.60
CA ILE A 593 12.21 11.66 10.94
C ILE A 593 12.31 10.79 9.68
N PHE A 594 11.57 11.14 8.62
CA PHE A 594 11.48 10.35 7.39
C PHE A 594 12.17 11.03 6.21
N ASN A 595 13.10 10.34 5.55
CA ASN A 595 13.71 10.73 4.29
C ASN A 595 12.87 10.27 3.10
N ASN A 596 13.26 10.65 1.88
CA ASN A 596 12.67 10.10 0.67
C ASN A 596 12.81 8.57 0.66
N ASP A 597 11.72 7.90 0.32
CA ASP A 597 11.54 6.43 0.26
C ASP A 597 11.56 5.69 1.60
N ASP A 598 11.67 6.38 2.74
CA ASP A 598 11.40 5.75 4.04
C ASP A 598 9.91 5.36 4.15
N THR A 599 9.60 4.32 4.93
CA THR A 599 8.22 3.88 5.20
C THR A 599 7.77 4.19 6.62
N ALA A 600 6.56 4.72 6.75
CA ALA A 600 5.87 4.93 8.03
C ALA A 600 4.72 3.93 8.19
N TRP A 601 4.64 3.27 9.35
CA TRP A 601 3.51 2.40 9.72
C TRP A 601 3.41 2.29 11.25
N VAL A 602 2.28 1.76 11.72
CA VAL A 602 1.98 1.65 13.14
C VAL A 602 1.53 0.24 13.50
N GLN A 603 1.93 -0.22 14.68
CA GLN A 603 1.35 -1.36 15.36
C GLN A 603 0.36 -0.83 16.41
N LEU A 604 -0.89 -1.26 16.30
CA LEU A 604 -1.97 -0.98 17.24
C LEU A 604 -2.09 -2.14 18.22
N ARG A 605 -2.17 -1.88 19.53
CA ARG A 605 -2.70 -2.83 20.52
C ARG A 605 -4.15 -2.52 20.84
N TYR A 606 -5.02 -3.50 20.88
CA TYR A 606 -6.46 -3.35 21.17
C TYR A 606 -6.96 -4.47 22.09
N THR A 607 -8.13 -4.31 22.70
CA THR A 607 -8.80 -5.37 23.48
C THR A 607 -9.91 -6.03 22.66
N ASN A 608 -9.98 -7.35 22.77
CA ASN A 608 -11.03 -8.20 22.23
C ASN A 608 -11.60 -9.10 23.36
N VAL A 609 -12.56 -9.96 23.01
CA VAL A 609 -13.19 -10.90 23.96
C VAL A 609 -12.21 -11.85 24.66
N CYS A 610 -10.99 -12.00 24.13
CA CYS A 610 -9.92 -12.86 24.65
C CYS A 610 -8.74 -12.10 25.26
N GLY A 611 -8.85 -10.78 25.47
CA GLY A 611 -7.81 -9.96 26.11
C GLY A 611 -7.20 -8.92 25.17
N VAL A 612 -5.91 -8.62 25.36
CA VAL A 612 -5.18 -7.61 24.55
C VAL A 612 -4.50 -8.28 23.37
N ASP A 613 -4.58 -7.60 22.23
CA ASP A 613 -4.20 -8.08 20.93
C ASP A 613 -3.45 -6.99 20.13
N THR A 614 -2.74 -7.31 19.05
CA THR A 614 -2.04 -6.42 18.12
C THR A 614 -2.49 -6.55 16.67
N VAL A 615 -2.52 -5.45 15.93
CA VAL A 615 -2.65 -5.43 14.46
C VAL A 615 -1.72 -4.35 13.89
N VAL A 616 -1.23 -4.52 12.66
CA VAL A 616 -0.34 -3.56 11.99
C VAL A 616 -1.03 -2.88 10.80
N SER A 617 -0.60 -1.66 10.48
CA SER A 617 -1.17 -0.89 9.37
C SER A 617 -0.54 -1.19 8.01
N ASN A 618 -1.16 -0.63 6.96
CA ASN A 618 -0.48 -0.36 5.69
C ASN A 618 0.78 0.50 5.91
N ARG A 619 1.78 0.31 5.04
CA ARG A 619 3.02 1.10 5.01
C ARG A 619 2.86 2.28 4.06
N VAL A 620 3.14 3.49 4.55
CA VAL A 620 3.13 4.71 3.73
C VAL A 620 4.57 5.02 3.33
N VAL A 621 4.87 4.94 2.03
CA VAL A 621 6.17 5.36 1.47
C VAL A 621 6.22 6.89 1.43
N VAL A 622 7.16 7.50 2.15
CA VAL A 622 7.35 8.94 2.20
C VAL A 622 8.11 9.40 0.97
N LYS A 623 7.47 10.19 0.10
CA LYS A 623 8.09 10.79 -1.08
C LYS A 623 8.47 12.24 -0.77
N ARG A 624 9.76 12.55 -0.77
CA ARG A 624 10.30 13.90 -0.59
C ARG A 624 11.01 14.38 -1.85
N ALA A 625 10.52 15.48 -2.42
CA ALA A 625 11.09 16.13 -3.60
C ALA A 625 12.05 17.28 -3.22
N VAL A 626 13.08 17.48 -4.05
CA VAL A 626 14.04 18.60 -3.94
C VAL A 626 13.48 19.84 -4.65
N THR A 627 13.64 21.02 -4.04
CA THR A 627 13.23 22.32 -4.61
C THR A 627 14.12 22.71 -5.81
N ILE A 628 13.53 23.08 -6.97
CA ILE A 628 14.29 23.47 -8.18
C ILE A 628 13.70 24.74 -8.84
N ASN A 629 14.51 25.78 -9.00
CA ASN A 629 14.11 27.06 -9.63
C ASN A 629 13.91 26.94 -11.15
N PRO A 630 12.98 27.71 -11.75
CA PRO A 630 12.81 27.73 -13.20
C PRO A 630 14.00 28.40 -13.92
N ALA A 631 14.38 27.88 -15.10
CA ALA A 631 15.42 28.45 -15.95
C ALA A 631 15.03 28.38 -17.44
N VAL A 632 15.52 29.29 -18.27
CA VAL A 632 15.27 29.33 -19.72
C VAL A 632 16.53 29.77 -20.47
N THR A 633 16.80 29.19 -21.64
CA THR A 633 17.94 29.54 -22.51
C THR A 633 17.48 29.64 -23.95
N ILE A 634 17.99 30.63 -24.68
CA ILE A 634 17.71 30.86 -26.10
C ILE A 634 18.94 30.61 -26.96
N GLY A 635 18.70 30.21 -28.20
CA GLY A 635 19.73 29.99 -29.21
C GLY A 635 19.24 30.38 -30.60
N VAL A 636 20.19 30.59 -31.52
CA VAL A 636 19.89 30.70 -32.95
C VAL A 636 19.58 29.29 -33.46
N THR A 637 18.37 29.12 -33.99
CA THR A 637 17.84 27.81 -34.43
C THR A 637 17.50 27.77 -35.91
N GLY A 638 17.61 28.90 -36.60
CA GLY A 638 17.49 29.00 -38.06
C GLY A 638 18.12 30.27 -38.58
N GLY A 639 18.78 30.18 -39.73
CA GLY A 639 19.64 31.24 -40.28
C GLY A 639 21.07 31.18 -39.73
N THR A 640 21.99 31.90 -40.38
CA THR A 640 23.34 32.16 -39.86
C THR A 640 23.34 33.48 -39.07
N ASN A 641 24.21 33.62 -38.06
CA ASN A 641 24.51 34.95 -37.52
C ASN A 641 24.93 35.82 -38.72
N PRO A 642 24.19 36.89 -39.09
CA PRO A 642 24.07 37.36 -40.48
C PRO A 642 25.38 37.58 -41.20
N THR A 643 25.54 37.04 -42.41
CA THR A 643 26.70 37.35 -43.26
C THR A 643 26.38 38.44 -44.29
N CYS A 644 25.11 38.84 -44.40
CA CYS A 644 24.63 39.96 -45.21
C CYS A 644 23.54 40.76 -44.46
N ILE A 645 23.35 42.04 -44.81
CA ILE A 645 22.41 42.98 -44.16
C ILE A 645 20.92 42.59 -44.31
N ASP A 646 20.61 41.57 -45.12
CA ASP A 646 19.25 41.13 -45.44
C ASP A 646 18.89 39.74 -44.85
N ASP A 647 19.81 39.11 -44.11
CA ASP A 647 19.59 37.77 -43.56
C ASP A 647 18.57 37.81 -42.40
N THR A 648 17.67 36.83 -42.37
CA THR A 648 16.73 36.61 -41.25
C THR A 648 17.31 35.60 -40.26
N VAL A 649 17.29 35.95 -38.97
CA VAL A 649 17.70 35.06 -37.88
C VAL A 649 16.48 34.61 -37.09
N THR A 650 16.38 33.30 -36.82
CA THR A 650 15.34 32.71 -35.97
C THR A 650 15.95 32.35 -34.61
N LEU A 651 15.49 33.02 -33.57
CA LEU A 651 15.82 32.74 -32.18
C LEU A 651 14.74 31.81 -31.63
N SER A 652 15.12 30.76 -30.90
CA SER A 652 14.16 29.90 -30.19
C SER A 652 14.62 29.60 -28.79
N VAL A 653 13.68 29.24 -27.93
CA VAL A 653 13.96 28.57 -26.65
C VAL A 653 14.58 27.20 -26.98
N VAL A 654 15.83 26.98 -26.55
CA VAL A 654 16.59 25.74 -26.81
C VAL A 654 16.63 24.82 -25.61
N SER A 655 16.46 25.37 -24.41
CA SER A 655 16.26 24.59 -23.18
C SER A 655 15.48 25.39 -22.15
N ASN A 656 14.76 24.66 -21.30
CA ASN A 656 14.11 25.19 -20.12
C ASN A 656 14.14 24.15 -18.99
N VAL A 657 14.02 24.63 -17.75
CA VAL A 657 13.94 23.80 -16.54
C VAL A 657 12.71 24.23 -15.77
N ASN A 658 11.92 23.26 -15.30
CA ASN A 658 10.67 23.46 -14.57
C ASN A 658 9.65 24.42 -15.25
N PRO A 659 9.32 24.25 -16.55
CA PRO A 659 8.39 25.15 -17.25
C PRO A 659 6.90 24.93 -16.88
N GLY A 660 6.54 23.76 -16.32
CA GLY A 660 5.14 23.33 -16.15
C GLY A 660 4.49 22.86 -17.45
N GLY A 661 3.18 22.52 -17.39
CA GLY A 661 2.45 21.97 -18.53
C GLY A 661 2.04 22.99 -19.61
N ALA A 662 1.97 24.27 -19.26
CA ALA A 662 1.60 25.38 -20.14
C ALA A 662 2.39 26.68 -19.80
N PRO A 663 3.74 26.70 -19.94
CA PRO A 663 4.54 27.92 -19.74
C PRO A 663 4.13 29.04 -20.71
N THR A 664 4.26 30.30 -20.28
CA THR A 664 4.10 31.47 -21.15
C THR A 664 5.43 32.16 -21.41
N TYR A 665 5.59 32.75 -22.61
CA TYR A 665 6.81 33.43 -23.04
C TYR A 665 6.54 34.87 -23.47
N GLN A 666 7.56 35.73 -23.36
CA GLN A 666 7.55 37.10 -23.86
C GLN A 666 8.95 37.49 -24.35
N TRP A 667 9.11 37.71 -25.66
CA TRP A 667 10.38 38.12 -26.27
C TRP A 667 10.69 39.60 -26.04
N ARG A 668 11.98 39.90 -25.96
CA ARG A 668 12.52 41.23 -25.69
C ARG A 668 13.63 41.62 -26.66
N ARG A 669 13.62 42.87 -27.11
CA ARG A 669 14.71 43.50 -27.88
C ARG A 669 15.28 44.65 -27.06
N ASN A 670 16.59 44.67 -26.85
CA ASN A 670 17.30 45.70 -26.09
C ASN A 670 16.64 45.98 -24.71
N GLY A 671 16.14 44.94 -24.05
CA GLY A 671 15.51 45.00 -22.72
C GLY A 671 14.00 45.30 -22.69
N ALA A 672 13.38 45.71 -23.81
CA ALA A 672 11.95 46.03 -23.90
C ALA A 672 11.11 44.88 -24.49
N ASP A 673 9.86 44.72 -24.01
CA ASP A 673 8.94 43.68 -24.50
C ASP A 673 8.50 43.95 -25.94
N ILE A 674 8.55 42.92 -26.78
CA ILE A 674 8.08 42.97 -28.17
C ILE A 674 6.61 42.56 -28.19
N SER A 675 5.72 43.51 -28.51
CA SER A 675 4.27 43.28 -28.49
C SER A 675 3.85 42.06 -29.33
N GLY A 676 3.08 41.14 -28.72
CA GLY A 676 2.55 39.94 -29.37
C GLY A 676 3.57 38.80 -29.58
N ALA A 677 4.84 38.99 -29.21
CA ALA A 677 5.87 37.97 -29.37
C ALA A 677 5.89 36.99 -28.17
N THR A 678 4.91 36.09 -28.13
CA THR A 678 4.71 35.13 -27.02
C THR A 678 4.99 33.67 -27.37
N SER A 679 5.41 33.40 -28.61
CA SER A 679 5.75 32.07 -29.10
C SER A 679 7.11 31.58 -28.57
N THR A 680 7.38 30.28 -28.65
CA THR A 680 8.68 29.68 -28.29
C THR A 680 9.82 30.05 -29.24
N SER A 681 9.52 30.72 -30.36
CA SER A 681 10.47 31.24 -31.34
C SER A 681 10.12 32.67 -31.78
N TYR A 682 11.13 33.41 -32.22
CA TYR A 682 11.02 34.77 -32.73
C TYR A 682 11.94 34.96 -33.95
N LYS A 683 11.38 35.50 -35.05
CA LYS A 683 12.13 35.81 -36.28
C LYS A 683 12.47 37.30 -36.32
N SER A 684 13.74 37.63 -36.53
CA SER A 684 14.21 39.01 -36.70
C SER A 684 14.95 39.18 -38.03
N ILE A 685 14.82 40.35 -38.64
CA ILE A 685 15.69 40.81 -39.73
C ILE A 685 16.91 41.46 -39.06
N GLY A 686 18.11 41.06 -39.46
CA GLY A 686 19.35 41.43 -38.76
C GLY A 686 19.79 42.87 -39.01
N ASN A 687 19.45 43.79 -38.11
CA ASN A 687 20.17 45.05 -37.98
C ASN A 687 21.37 44.80 -37.07
N GLY A 688 22.59 45.02 -37.57
CA GLY A 688 23.80 44.80 -36.77
C GLY A 688 23.75 45.57 -35.44
N GLY A 689 24.05 44.88 -34.33
CA GLY A 689 24.09 45.47 -32.97
C GLY A 689 22.85 45.29 -32.08
N ASP A 690 21.75 44.69 -32.55
CA ASP A 690 20.57 44.39 -31.69
C ASP A 690 20.81 43.19 -30.75
N LYS A 691 20.30 43.28 -29.52
CA LYS A 691 20.38 42.25 -28.46
C LYS A 691 19.01 41.67 -28.10
N PHE A 692 18.88 40.35 -28.06
CA PHE A 692 17.61 39.66 -27.77
C PHE A 692 17.65 38.79 -26.52
N THR A 693 16.55 38.80 -25.75
CA THR A 693 16.30 37.91 -24.59
C THR A 693 14.82 37.45 -24.58
N VAL A 694 14.47 36.41 -23.82
CA VAL A 694 13.06 35.99 -23.57
C VAL A 694 12.80 35.82 -22.08
N ARG A 695 11.61 36.22 -21.63
CA ARG A 695 11.10 35.94 -20.28
C ARG A 695 10.14 34.75 -20.34
N MET A 696 10.37 33.75 -19.50
CA MET A 696 9.47 32.61 -19.31
C MET A 696 8.73 32.72 -17.97
N THR A 697 7.43 32.43 -17.94
CA THR A 697 6.65 32.21 -16.71
C THR A 697 6.25 30.74 -16.62
N SER A 698 6.66 30.06 -15.55
CA SER A 698 6.35 28.65 -15.32
C SER A 698 4.90 28.45 -14.87
N SER A 699 4.29 27.39 -15.38
CA SER A 699 2.94 26.91 -15.06
C SER A 699 2.95 25.69 -14.14
N ALA A 700 4.11 25.34 -13.56
CA ALA A 700 4.20 24.17 -12.69
C ALA A 700 3.41 24.41 -11.39
N ASP A 701 2.55 23.46 -11.06
CA ASP A 701 1.75 23.40 -9.83
C ASP A 701 2.40 22.49 -8.76
N SER A 702 3.69 22.18 -8.91
CA SER A 702 4.43 21.37 -7.93
C SER A 702 4.47 22.08 -6.56
N PRO A 703 4.28 21.35 -5.44
CA PRO A 703 4.36 21.92 -4.09
C PRO A 703 5.74 22.54 -3.77
N CYS A 704 6.77 22.27 -4.58
CA CYS A 704 8.14 22.75 -4.38
C CYS A 704 8.60 23.83 -5.39
N ALA A 705 7.67 24.52 -6.07
CA ALA A 705 7.99 25.69 -6.90
C ALA A 705 7.91 26.98 -6.07
N LEU A 706 9.05 27.56 -5.69
CA LEU A 706 9.09 28.85 -4.98
C LEU A 706 8.79 30.02 -5.94
N PRO A 707 8.04 31.06 -5.51
CA PRO A 707 7.94 32.33 -6.22
C PRO A 707 9.28 33.11 -6.16
N PRO A 708 9.67 33.84 -7.22
CA PRO A 708 8.91 34.15 -8.43
C PRO A 708 9.00 33.04 -9.50
N LYS A 709 7.86 32.68 -10.12
CA LYS A 709 7.77 31.68 -11.21
C LYS A 709 8.37 32.17 -12.55
N GLN A 710 9.33 33.10 -12.55
CA GLN A 710 9.87 33.73 -13.76
C GLN A 710 11.36 33.47 -13.94
N ALA A 711 11.78 33.27 -15.19
CA ALA A 711 13.19 33.18 -15.58
C ALA A 711 13.46 34.05 -16.83
N LEU A 712 14.67 34.65 -16.89
CA LEU A 712 15.15 35.42 -18.05
C LEU A 712 16.29 34.64 -18.73
N SER A 713 16.32 34.63 -20.05
CA SER A 713 17.35 33.92 -20.82
C SER A 713 18.70 34.65 -20.89
N ASN A 714 19.69 33.98 -21.48
CA ASN A 714 20.90 34.60 -22.05
C ASN A 714 20.56 35.59 -23.19
N GLU A 715 21.54 36.43 -23.54
CA GLU A 715 21.48 37.48 -24.59
C GLU A 715 22.24 37.04 -25.87
N ILE A 716 21.76 37.44 -27.06
CA ILE A 716 22.38 37.16 -28.37
C ILE A 716 22.50 38.46 -29.21
N GLU A 717 23.67 38.70 -29.82
CA GLU A 717 24.06 39.87 -30.66
C GLU A 717 24.49 39.45 -32.11
N ILE A 718 24.39 40.35 -33.12
CA ILE A 718 24.35 40.07 -34.59
C ILE A 718 25.38 40.91 -35.46
N THR A 719 26.18 40.36 -36.42
CA THR A 719 27.31 41.02 -37.27
C THR A 719 27.70 40.38 -38.69
N TYR A 720 28.25 41.04 -39.79
CA TYR A 720 28.43 40.52 -41.25
C TYR A 720 29.72 40.80 -42.23
N THR A 721 29.97 40.10 -43.43
CA THR A 721 31.11 40.21 -44.54
C THR A 721 30.91 39.60 -46.03
N GLN A 722 31.78 39.81 -47.11
CA GLN A 722 31.59 39.57 -48.65
C GLN A 722 32.09 38.24 -49.42
N LYS A 723 31.55 37.77 -50.63
CA LYS A 723 31.86 36.45 -51.37
C LYS A 723 31.44 36.25 -52.91
N VAL A 724 32.08 35.33 -53.71
CA VAL A 724 31.89 35.00 -55.19
C VAL A 724 30.72 34.03 -55.59
N PRO A 725 29.96 34.24 -56.70
CA PRO A 725 28.75 33.44 -57.07
C PRO A 725 28.94 32.19 -57.99
N ILE A 726 28.01 31.21 -57.90
CA ILE A 726 27.85 29.97 -58.73
C ILE A 726 26.37 29.83 -59.16
N ALA A 727 26.05 29.29 -60.34
CA ALA A 727 24.66 28.94 -60.73
C ALA A 727 24.54 27.45 -61.11
N ASN A 728 23.70 26.70 -60.39
CA ASN A 728 23.29 25.34 -60.78
C ASN A 728 21.84 25.34 -61.28
N ILE A 729 21.45 24.33 -62.04
CA ILE A 729 20.07 24.09 -62.48
C ILE A 729 19.62 22.70 -62.05
N ALA A 730 18.41 22.60 -61.51
CA ALA A 730 17.76 21.32 -61.28
C ALA A 730 16.31 21.37 -61.76
N LEU A 731 15.78 20.23 -62.21
CA LEU A 731 14.34 20.05 -62.31
C LEU A 731 13.79 19.96 -60.88
N THR A 732 13.08 20.99 -60.47
CA THR A 732 12.58 21.14 -59.10
C THR A 732 11.08 20.89 -58.99
N VAL A 733 10.34 20.99 -60.10
CA VAL A 733 8.92 20.60 -60.16
C VAL A 733 8.65 19.81 -61.42
N GLY A 734 7.90 18.72 -61.27
CA GLY A 734 7.65 17.71 -62.29
C GLY A 734 8.50 16.46 -62.09
N THR A 735 8.20 15.42 -62.83
CA THR A 735 9.00 14.18 -62.94
C THR A 735 9.54 14.07 -64.36
N ASN A 736 10.63 13.35 -64.53
CA ASN A 736 11.28 13.20 -65.84
C ASN A 736 11.95 11.81 -65.91
N PRO A 737 11.31 10.78 -66.51
CA PRO A 737 10.06 10.86 -67.30
C PRO A 737 8.84 11.32 -66.48
N GLY A 738 8.08 12.26 -67.03
CA GLY A 738 6.87 12.87 -66.44
C GLY A 738 5.67 12.72 -67.35
N CYS A 739 4.71 13.64 -67.38
CA CYS A 739 3.54 13.54 -68.27
C CYS A 739 3.53 14.69 -69.26
N ALA A 740 3.18 14.44 -70.52
CA ALA A 740 3.27 15.47 -71.56
C ALA A 740 2.38 16.68 -71.23
N GLY A 741 2.95 17.88 -71.29
CA GLY A 741 2.25 19.10 -70.91
C GLY A 741 2.26 19.40 -69.41
N GLN A 742 2.93 18.58 -68.59
CA GLN A 742 3.18 18.98 -67.21
C GLN A 742 4.19 20.11 -67.13
N PRO A 743 3.91 21.16 -66.33
CA PRO A 743 4.85 22.24 -66.14
C PRO A 743 6.10 21.68 -65.46
N LEU A 744 7.17 21.58 -66.23
CA LEU A 744 8.49 21.30 -65.71
C LEU A 744 9.06 22.63 -65.26
N GLN A 745 9.35 22.73 -63.96
CA GLN A 745 10.05 23.87 -63.41
C GLN A 745 11.51 23.50 -63.23
N PHE A 746 12.35 24.26 -63.90
CA PHE A 746 13.77 24.27 -63.65
C PHE A 746 14.06 25.47 -62.78
N THR A 747 14.76 25.24 -61.68
CA THR A 747 15.19 26.31 -60.78
C THR A 747 16.68 26.48 -60.91
N ALA A 748 17.08 27.72 -61.16
CA ALA A 748 18.45 28.14 -60.97
C ALA A 748 18.70 28.25 -59.46
N THR A 749 19.63 27.49 -58.91
CA THR A 749 20.07 27.64 -57.53
C THR A 749 21.37 28.47 -57.51
N PRO A 750 21.28 29.80 -57.29
CA PRO A 750 22.46 30.61 -57.07
C PRO A 750 23.13 30.18 -55.77
N THR A 751 24.43 29.94 -55.80
CA THR A 751 25.26 30.06 -54.59
C THR A 751 25.89 31.44 -54.67
N THR A 752 25.73 32.29 -53.64
CA THR A 752 26.30 33.66 -53.58
C THR A 752 25.82 34.70 -54.61
N GLY A 753 24.62 34.53 -55.16
CA GLY A 753 24.04 35.40 -56.22
C GLY A 753 23.38 36.72 -55.78
N GLY A 754 23.28 37.01 -54.47
CA GLY A 754 22.58 38.19 -53.93
C GLY A 754 21.07 37.99 -53.79
N THR A 755 20.34 39.04 -53.39
CA THR A 755 18.89 38.99 -53.11
C THR A 755 18.00 39.05 -54.34
N ALA A 756 18.50 39.55 -55.46
CA ALA A 756 17.78 39.63 -56.75
C ALA A 756 18.73 39.49 -57.95
N PRO A 757 19.51 38.39 -58.07
CA PRO A 757 20.21 38.06 -59.31
C PRO A 757 19.24 38.07 -60.50
N SER A 758 19.70 38.51 -61.66
CA SER A 758 18.96 38.39 -62.91
C SER A 758 19.34 37.11 -63.63
N TYR A 759 18.39 36.51 -64.35
CA TYR A 759 18.58 35.25 -65.04
C TYR A 759 18.24 35.40 -66.52
N GLN A 760 18.66 34.43 -67.33
CA GLN A 760 18.20 34.25 -68.70
C GLN A 760 18.25 32.76 -69.03
N TRP A 761 17.10 32.16 -69.28
CA TRP A 761 16.99 30.74 -69.60
C TRP A 761 17.17 30.45 -71.07
N THR A 762 17.70 29.27 -71.38
CA THR A 762 17.89 28.79 -72.74
C THR A 762 17.37 27.36 -72.88
N VAL A 763 16.74 27.07 -74.02
CA VAL A 763 16.34 25.71 -74.42
C VAL A 763 17.02 25.39 -75.74
N ASN A 764 17.70 24.25 -75.82
CA ASN A 764 18.51 23.83 -76.96
C ASN A 764 19.49 24.92 -77.44
N GLY A 765 20.08 25.64 -76.47
CA GLY A 765 21.06 26.71 -76.71
C GLY A 765 20.47 28.07 -77.10
N SER A 766 19.17 28.17 -77.36
CA SER A 766 18.51 29.44 -77.72
C SER A 766 17.89 30.12 -76.50
N SER A 767 18.17 31.42 -76.32
CA SER A 767 17.57 32.21 -75.24
C SER A 767 16.06 32.32 -75.40
N ILE A 768 15.34 32.01 -74.34
CA ILE A 768 13.88 32.13 -74.31
C ILE A 768 13.53 33.56 -73.95
N SER A 769 12.95 34.29 -74.90
CA SER A 769 12.57 35.70 -74.72
C SER A 769 11.69 35.88 -73.48
N GLY A 770 12.09 36.79 -72.60
CA GLY A 770 11.38 37.09 -71.35
C GLY A 770 11.55 36.05 -70.22
N ALA A 771 12.23 34.93 -70.45
CA ALA A 771 12.51 33.96 -69.39
C ALA A 771 13.72 34.40 -68.56
N THR A 772 13.53 35.40 -67.70
CA THR A 772 14.60 36.03 -66.91
C THR A 772 14.48 35.83 -65.39
N ASN A 773 13.53 35.01 -64.96
CA ASN A 773 13.26 34.70 -63.55
C ASN A 773 14.18 33.57 -63.02
N VAL A 774 14.33 33.42 -61.69
CA VAL A 774 15.11 32.32 -61.08
C VAL A 774 14.56 30.93 -61.36
N ASN A 775 13.28 30.85 -61.71
CA ASN A 775 12.61 29.62 -62.12
C ASN A 775 12.16 29.78 -63.56
N TYR A 776 12.43 28.76 -64.38
CA TYR A 776 11.82 28.60 -65.69
C TYR A 776 10.85 27.47 -65.63
N THR A 777 9.56 27.82 -65.68
CA THR A 777 8.47 26.86 -65.73
C THR A 777 7.90 26.87 -67.11
N THR A 778 7.81 25.69 -67.70
CA THR A 778 7.23 25.54 -69.03
C THR A 778 6.58 24.16 -69.13
N SER A 779 5.40 24.12 -69.71
CA SER A 779 4.70 22.90 -70.11
C SER A 779 4.89 22.60 -71.60
N MET A 780 5.63 23.45 -72.31
CA MET A 780 5.79 23.41 -73.77
C MET A 780 6.98 22.57 -74.22
N LEU A 781 7.81 22.08 -73.28
CA LEU A 781 8.97 21.25 -73.61
C LEU A 781 8.49 19.93 -74.19
N GLN A 782 9.14 19.52 -75.27
CA GLN A 782 8.90 18.25 -75.92
C GLN A 782 9.90 17.20 -75.41
N ASN A 783 9.60 15.95 -75.75
CA ASN A 783 10.48 14.84 -75.43
C ASN A 783 11.87 15.08 -76.07
N ASN A 784 12.92 14.98 -75.24
CA ASN A 784 14.33 15.22 -75.53
C ASN A 784 14.82 16.69 -75.58
N ASP A 785 14.05 17.69 -75.18
CA ASP A 785 14.54 19.07 -75.07
C ASP A 785 15.59 19.26 -73.95
N ILE A 786 16.58 20.13 -74.16
CA ILE A 786 17.70 20.43 -73.23
C ILE A 786 17.60 21.85 -72.65
N VAL A 787 17.60 22.02 -71.32
CA VAL A 787 17.42 23.31 -70.63
C VAL A 787 18.69 23.77 -69.87
N ARG A 788 19.07 25.06 -69.95
CA ARG A 788 20.18 25.74 -69.21
C ARG A 788 19.79 27.16 -68.74
N VAL A 789 20.57 27.78 -67.83
CA VAL A 789 20.38 29.19 -67.39
C VAL A 789 21.69 29.98 -67.31
N ILE A 790 21.64 31.26 -67.68
CA ILE A 790 22.69 32.27 -67.47
C ILE A 790 22.25 33.16 -66.31
N MET A 791 23.12 33.41 -65.32
CA MET A 791 22.80 34.19 -64.12
C MET A 791 23.76 35.37 -63.94
N THR A 792 23.23 36.54 -63.57
CA THR A 792 23.97 37.74 -63.17
C THR A 792 23.61 38.15 -61.74
N SER A 793 24.55 38.02 -60.80
CA SER A 793 24.44 38.35 -59.38
C SER A 793 24.21 39.85 -59.14
N ASN A 794 23.23 40.18 -58.31
CA ASN A 794 23.00 41.55 -57.83
C ASN A 794 23.61 41.79 -56.43
N SER A 795 24.24 40.79 -55.84
CA SER A 795 24.80 40.90 -54.50
C SER A 795 25.77 42.07 -54.44
N PRO A 796 25.69 42.96 -53.43
CA PRO A 796 26.70 43.99 -53.19
C PRO A 796 28.10 43.41 -52.98
N CYS A 797 28.19 42.11 -52.70
CA CYS A 797 29.41 41.41 -52.34
C CYS A 797 29.95 40.38 -53.36
N ALA A 798 29.38 40.31 -54.58
CA ALA A 798 29.74 39.31 -55.61
C ALA A 798 30.72 39.84 -56.69
N SER A 799 31.77 39.07 -57.00
CA SER A 799 32.76 39.35 -58.06
C SER A 799 33.42 38.07 -58.63
N PRO A 800 33.34 37.78 -59.95
CA PRO A 800 32.58 38.48 -60.99
C PRO A 800 31.08 38.24 -60.86
N LYS A 801 30.27 39.07 -61.54
CA LYS A 801 28.81 39.04 -61.39
C LYS A 801 28.08 38.03 -62.29
N VAL A 802 28.64 37.52 -63.38
CA VAL A 802 27.91 36.67 -64.37
C VAL A 802 28.46 35.24 -64.46
N VAL A 803 27.60 34.22 -64.54
CA VAL A 803 27.94 32.77 -64.63
C VAL A 803 26.86 31.96 -65.40
N VAL A 804 27.20 30.81 -65.98
CA VAL A 804 26.29 29.90 -66.73
C VAL A 804 26.17 28.55 -66.02
N SER A 805 25.00 27.90 -66.05
CA SER A 805 24.72 26.62 -65.39
C SER A 805 25.02 25.36 -66.23
N ASP A 806 24.88 24.21 -65.57
CA ASP A 806 24.74 22.86 -66.18
C ASP A 806 23.43 22.70 -66.99
N SER A 807 23.06 21.50 -67.46
CA SER A 807 21.87 21.24 -68.32
C SER A 807 21.00 20.03 -67.95
N VAL A 808 19.71 20.02 -68.32
CA VAL A 808 18.73 18.92 -68.09
C VAL A 808 17.93 18.53 -69.36
N VAL A 809 17.68 17.23 -69.63
CA VAL A 809 16.98 16.68 -70.83
C VAL A 809 15.60 16.04 -70.50
N VAL A 810 14.49 16.29 -71.23
CA VAL A 810 13.06 15.97 -70.85
C VAL A 810 12.42 14.66 -71.45
N LYS A 811 11.48 13.96 -70.75
CA LYS A 811 10.71 12.71 -71.16
C LYS A 811 9.22 12.59 -70.62
N HIS A 812 8.25 11.85 -71.25
CA HIS A 812 6.75 11.82 -70.89
C HIS A 812 5.88 10.46 -70.96
N GLU A 813 4.87 10.15 -70.05
CA GLU A 813 3.86 8.98 -69.89
C GLU A 813 2.48 9.30 -69.11
N LYS A 814 1.43 8.39 -68.91
CA LYS A 814 0.04 8.63 -68.26
C LYS A 814 -0.52 7.57 -67.20
N ILE A 815 -1.45 7.91 -66.24
CA ILE A 815 -2.01 7.06 -65.08
C ILE A 815 -3.54 7.26 -64.67
N THR A 816 -4.14 6.56 -63.66
CA THR A 816 -5.58 6.67 -63.15
C THR A 816 -5.75 6.58 -61.60
N ALA A 817 -6.68 7.33 -60.96
CA ALA A 817 -6.88 7.46 -59.49
C ALA A 817 -8.13 6.75 -58.90
N ASP A 818 -8.15 6.45 -57.58
CA ASP A 818 -9.25 5.75 -56.88
C ASP A 818 -9.34 6.14 -55.38
N ILE A 819 -10.52 6.06 -54.74
CA ILE A 819 -10.74 6.32 -53.29
C ILE A 819 -11.69 5.32 -52.62
N THR A 820 -11.28 4.83 -51.44
CA THR A 820 -12.13 4.08 -50.49
C THR A 820 -12.13 4.74 -49.11
N ILE A 821 -13.18 4.50 -48.32
CA ILE A 821 -13.25 4.97 -46.92
C ILE A 821 -13.46 3.80 -45.96
N ALA A 822 -12.92 3.94 -44.75
CA ALA A 822 -13.15 3.01 -43.66
C ALA A 822 -13.48 3.79 -42.37
N GLN A 823 -14.39 3.23 -41.57
CA GLN A 823 -14.56 3.67 -40.19
C GLN A 823 -13.44 3.06 -39.36
N THR A 824 -12.60 3.89 -38.76
CA THR A 824 -11.42 3.44 -38.01
C THR A 824 -11.65 3.43 -36.50
N THR A 825 -12.65 4.16 -35.99
CA THR A 825 -13.07 4.14 -34.59
C THR A 825 -14.59 4.37 -34.44
N GLY A 826 -15.18 3.98 -33.29
CA GLY A 826 -16.54 4.40 -32.90
C GLY A 826 -17.68 3.38 -33.04
N GLY A 827 -17.45 2.18 -33.60
CA GLY A 827 -18.49 1.14 -33.78
C GLY A 827 -19.64 1.53 -34.71
N ASN A 828 -20.40 0.56 -35.23
CA ASN A 828 -21.63 0.82 -35.99
C ASN A 828 -22.65 -0.28 -35.65
N PRO A 829 -23.59 -0.05 -34.71
CA PRO A 829 -24.07 1.26 -34.24
C PRO A 829 -23.11 2.07 -33.36
N ALA A 830 -23.06 3.39 -33.56
CA ALA A 830 -22.32 4.36 -32.75
C ALA A 830 -23.27 5.11 -31.78
N CYS A 831 -22.70 5.80 -30.79
CA CYS A 831 -23.45 6.58 -29.82
C CYS A 831 -23.61 8.05 -30.22
N GLU A 832 -24.82 8.60 -30.08
CA GLU A 832 -25.10 10.01 -30.37
C GLU A 832 -24.18 10.94 -29.56
N GLY A 833 -23.46 11.84 -30.25
CA GLY A 833 -22.51 12.77 -29.65
C GLY A 833 -21.13 12.20 -29.30
N HIS A 834 -20.84 10.94 -29.65
CA HIS A 834 -19.48 10.39 -29.55
C HIS A 834 -18.75 10.56 -30.88
N PRO A 835 -17.44 10.93 -30.87
CA PRO A 835 -16.68 11.11 -32.10
C PRO A 835 -16.45 9.78 -32.81
N VAL A 836 -16.84 9.74 -34.08
CA VAL A 836 -16.55 8.67 -35.04
C VAL A 836 -15.45 9.17 -35.98
N ILE A 837 -14.45 8.32 -36.25
CA ILE A 837 -13.35 8.65 -37.15
C ILE A 837 -13.46 7.81 -38.42
N PHE A 838 -13.39 8.50 -39.56
CA PHE A 838 -13.29 7.91 -40.89
C PHE A 838 -11.94 8.25 -41.49
N SER A 839 -11.32 7.28 -42.16
CA SER A 839 -10.12 7.51 -42.97
C SER A 839 -10.39 7.22 -44.44
N ALA A 840 -9.82 8.02 -45.31
CA ALA A 840 -9.81 7.83 -46.76
C ALA A 840 -8.48 7.21 -47.21
N ASN A 841 -8.55 6.14 -47.98
CA ASN A 841 -7.41 5.50 -48.63
C ASN A 841 -7.50 5.74 -50.13
N THR A 842 -6.41 6.20 -50.76
CA THR A 842 -6.41 6.62 -52.17
C THR A 842 -5.30 5.97 -52.98
N ILE A 843 -5.56 5.75 -54.28
CA ILE A 843 -4.57 5.29 -55.27
C ILE A 843 -4.37 6.41 -56.30
N ASN A 844 -3.11 6.65 -56.72
CA ASN A 844 -2.71 7.60 -57.79
C ASN A 844 -3.31 9.02 -57.69
N ALA A 845 -3.48 9.52 -56.47
CA ALA A 845 -4.21 10.76 -56.14
C ALA A 845 -3.43 12.07 -56.42
N GLY A 846 -2.13 11.97 -56.74
CA GLY A 846 -1.23 13.10 -56.99
C GLY A 846 -0.59 13.69 -55.73
N LYS A 847 0.25 14.73 -55.89
CA LYS A 847 0.75 15.53 -54.77
C LYS A 847 -0.32 16.55 -54.38
N ASN A 848 -0.84 16.45 -53.16
CA ASN A 848 -1.94 17.25 -52.61
C ASN A 848 -3.34 16.90 -53.15
N PRO A 849 -3.76 15.63 -53.08
CA PRO A 849 -5.14 15.29 -53.40
C PRO A 849 -6.09 16.08 -52.51
N LYS A 850 -7.18 16.57 -53.09
CA LYS A 850 -8.21 17.26 -52.31
C LYS A 850 -9.27 16.25 -51.92
N PHE A 851 -9.54 16.21 -50.62
CA PHE A 851 -10.65 15.45 -50.08
C PHE A 851 -11.82 16.38 -49.85
N GLN A 852 -13.01 15.83 -49.94
CA GLN A 852 -14.19 16.49 -49.46
C GLN A 852 -15.14 15.45 -48.91
N TRP A 853 -15.33 15.47 -47.59
CA TRP A 853 -16.28 14.59 -46.94
C TRP A 853 -17.71 15.09 -47.15
N MET A 854 -18.61 14.12 -47.27
CA MET A 854 -20.04 14.33 -47.43
C MET A 854 -20.80 13.47 -46.44
N VAL A 855 -21.90 14.03 -45.91
CA VAL A 855 -22.90 13.28 -45.13
C VAL A 855 -24.23 13.45 -45.85
N ASN A 856 -24.91 12.34 -46.16
CA ASN A 856 -26.16 12.32 -46.92
C ASN A 856 -26.07 13.05 -48.26
N GLY A 857 -24.92 12.95 -48.93
CA GLY A 857 -24.64 13.65 -50.19
C GLY A 857 -24.40 15.17 -50.04
N LEU A 858 -24.50 15.73 -48.82
CA LEU A 858 -24.21 17.13 -48.56
C LEU A 858 -22.75 17.31 -48.13
N THR A 859 -22.12 18.34 -48.68
CA THR A 859 -20.73 18.69 -48.42
C THR A 859 -20.53 19.22 -47.00
N ILE A 860 -19.58 18.66 -46.25
CA ILE A 860 -19.22 19.14 -44.91
C ILE A 860 -18.13 20.20 -45.02
N SER A 861 -18.49 21.45 -44.71
CA SER A 861 -17.56 22.59 -44.79
C SER A 861 -16.31 22.37 -43.93
N GLY A 862 -15.13 22.55 -44.51
CA GLY A 862 -13.84 22.40 -43.82
C GLY A 862 -13.35 20.95 -43.66
N ALA A 863 -14.17 19.94 -43.94
CA ALA A 863 -13.76 18.53 -43.90
C ALA A 863 -13.03 18.14 -45.19
N THR A 864 -11.80 18.62 -45.35
CA THR A 864 -11.00 18.47 -46.58
C THR A 864 -9.70 17.68 -46.39
N THR A 865 -9.57 17.02 -45.24
CA THR A 865 -8.43 16.15 -44.88
C THR A 865 -8.75 14.68 -45.17
N PRO A 866 -7.74 13.78 -45.27
CA PRO A 866 -7.97 12.34 -45.43
C PRO A 866 -8.58 11.67 -44.19
N ILE A 867 -8.69 12.39 -43.08
CA ILE A 867 -9.36 11.97 -41.85
C ILE A 867 -10.57 12.88 -41.64
N TYR A 868 -11.73 12.29 -41.31
CA TYR A 868 -12.92 13.02 -40.89
C TYR A 868 -13.34 12.52 -39.51
N VAL A 869 -13.39 13.45 -38.56
CA VAL A 869 -13.85 13.21 -37.20
C VAL A 869 -15.16 13.96 -37.02
N THR A 870 -16.20 13.29 -36.58
CA THR A 870 -17.50 13.92 -36.31
C THR A 870 -18.24 13.20 -35.20
N ASP A 871 -18.93 13.96 -34.37
CA ASP A 871 -19.83 13.52 -33.30
C ASP A 871 -21.30 13.88 -33.60
N SER A 872 -21.56 14.50 -34.75
CA SER A 872 -22.84 15.13 -35.11
C SER A 872 -23.73 14.27 -36.02
N LEU A 873 -23.28 13.04 -36.30
CA LEU A 873 -24.01 12.10 -37.15
C LEU A 873 -25.31 11.65 -36.48
N ARG A 874 -26.35 11.50 -37.30
CA ARG A 874 -27.67 11.00 -36.93
C ARG A 874 -27.87 9.59 -37.47
N ASN A 875 -28.85 8.89 -36.91
CA ASN A 875 -29.18 7.54 -37.35
C ASN A 875 -29.56 7.57 -38.83
N THR A 876 -29.03 6.62 -39.61
CA THR A 876 -29.11 6.48 -41.08
C THR A 876 -28.27 7.45 -41.91
N ASP A 877 -27.43 8.28 -41.28
CA ASP A 877 -26.53 9.17 -42.03
C ASP A 877 -25.54 8.37 -42.89
N ARG A 878 -25.35 8.79 -44.15
CA ARG A 878 -24.45 8.16 -45.11
C ARG A 878 -23.19 8.98 -45.30
N VAL A 879 -22.05 8.47 -44.87
CA VAL A 879 -20.75 9.15 -44.98
C VAL A 879 -20.04 8.71 -46.26
N GLN A 880 -19.57 9.67 -47.06
CA GLN A 880 -18.77 9.47 -48.28
C GLN A 880 -17.60 10.45 -48.33
N CYS A 881 -16.58 10.15 -49.13
CA CYS A 881 -15.51 11.09 -49.43
C CYS A 881 -15.27 11.19 -50.94
N ILE A 882 -15.14 12.42 -51.42
CA ILE A 882 -14.73 12.71 -52.80
C ILE A 882 -13.24 12.95 -52.81
N LEU A 883 -12.54 12.21 -53.66
CA LEU A 883 -11.18 12.48 -54.06
C LEU A 883 -11.19 13.36 -55.32
N ILE A 884 -10.44 14.45 -55.30
CA ILE A 884 -10.03 15.16 -56.50
C ILE A 884 -8.52 14.93 -56.63
N ALA A 885 -8.15 14.06 -57.57
CA ALA A 885 -6.77 13.82 -57.89
C ALA A 885 -6.20 15.08 -58.55
N THR A 886 -5.12 15.60 -57.98
CA THR A 886 -4.44 16.79 -58.51
C THR A 886 -3.41 16.45 -59.57
N ASP A 887 -3.22 15.15 -59.77
CA ASP A 887 -2.46 14.51 -60.83
C ASP A 887 -2.96 14.86 -62.24
N SER A 888 -2.40 15.82 -62.98
CA SER A 888 -2.77 16.06 -64.40
C SER A 888 -2.67 14.84 -65.34
N CYS A 889 -1.87 13.85 -64.89
CA CYS A 889 -1.52 12.65 -65.59
C CYS A 889 -2.57 11.57 -65.37
N VAL A 890 -3.46 11.82 -64.42
CA VAL A 890 -4.60 11.01 -64.04
C VAL A 890 -5.72 11.23 -65.05
N ALA A 891 -6.12 10.17 -65.75
CA ALA A 891 -7.20 10.25 -66.73
C ALA A 891 -8.58 10.53 -66.09
N ASN A 892 -8.77 10.19 -64.80
CA ASN A 892 -9.97 10.43 -64.01
C ASN A 892 -9.68 11.34 -62.79
N PRO A 893 -9.72 12.66 -62.95
CA PRO A 893 -9.30 13.61 -61.90
C PRO A 893 -10.24 13.69 -60.70
N ARG A 894 -11.39 13.00 -60.71
CA ARG A 894 -12.32 12.95 -59.59
C ARG A 894 -12.82 11.53 -59.41
N ASP A 895 -12.85 11.08 -58.17
CA ASP A 895 -13.45 9.81 -57.78
C ASP A 895 -14.23 9.96 -56.46
N THR A 896 -15.23 9.12 -56.22
CA THR A 896 -16.10 9.20 -55.03
C THR A 896 -16.24 7.84 -54.40
N SER A 897 -15.95 7.74 -53.10
CA SER A 897 -16.03 6.49 -52.38
C SER A 897 -17.47 5.96 -52.32
N THR A 898 -17.62 4.66 -52.09
CA THR A 898 -18.88 4.10 -51.56
C THR A 898 -19.23 4.74 -50.22
N HIS A 899 -20.50 4.66 -49.82
CA HIS A 899 -20.96 5.23 -48.54
C HIS A 899 -20.91 4.21 -47.41
N ILE A 900 -20.61 4.69 -46.20
CA ILE A 900 -20.85 3.97 -44.95
C ILE A 900 -22.15 4.52 -44.35
N GLU A 901 -23.17 3.67 -44.19
CA GLU A 901 -24.43 4.03 -43.53
C GLU A 901 -24.30 3.84 -42.01
N MET A 902 -24.58 4.88 -41.25
CA MET A 902 -24.35 4.95 -39.81
C MET A 902 -25.63 4.66 -39.03
N LEU A 903 -25.57 3.68 -38.13
CA LEU A 903 -26.59 3.44 -37.13
C LEU A 903 -26.20 4.23 -35.87
N ILE A 904 -27.06 5.11 -35.38
CA ILE A 904 -26.79 5.93 -34.19
C ILE A 904 -27.80 5.62 -33.09
N THR A 905 -27.30 5.22 -31.93
CA THR A 905 -28.08 4.99 -30.72
C THR A 905 -28.22 6.31 -29.95
N PRO A 906 -29.44 6.79 -29.62
CA PRO A 906 -29.63 8.01 -28.84
C PRO A 906 -28.96 7.93 -27.47
N SER A 907 -28.27 9.00 -27.06
CA SER A 907 -27.56 9.02 -25.77
C SER A 907 -28.46 9.51 -24.63
N LYS A 908 -28.41 8.80 -23.51
CA LYS A 908 -29.01 9.25 -22.24
C LYS A 908 -28.10 10.28 -21.58
N ARG A 909 -28.68 11.25 -20.85
CA ARG A 909 -27.93 12.30 -20.12
C ARG A 909 -27.92 12.01 -18.63
N PRO A 910 -26.95 11.23 -18.13
CA PRO A 910 -26.91 10.85 -16.73
C PRO A 910 -26.72 12.05 -15.80
N LYS A 911 -27.22 11.92 -14.58
CA LYS A 911 -26.95 12.85 -13.48
C LYS A 911 -26.61 12.06 -12.23
N VAL A 912 -25.68 12.57 -11.42
CA VAL A 912 -25.37 12.00 -10.11
C VAL A 912 -25.47 13.07 -9.03
N THR A 913 -26.12 12.73 -7.92
CA THR A 913 -26.31 13.60 -6.76
C THR A 913 -25.78 12.93 -5.50
N VAL A 914 -25.35 13.77 -4.54
CA VAL A 914 -24.89 13.35 -3.22
C VAL A 914 -25.85 13.91 -2.18
N ALA A 915 -26.22 13.07 -1.21
CA ALA A 915 -26.99 13.48 -0.03
C ALA A 915 -26.33 12.98 1.25
N ILE A 916 -26.46 13.74 2.33
CA ILE A 916 -26.11 13.29 3.69
C ILE A 916 -27.28 12.46 4.22
N THR A 917 -27.05 11.18 4.48
CA THR A 917 -28.07 10.27 5.04
C THR A 917 -27.98 10.12 6.55
N LYS A 918 -26.80 10.37 7.14
CA LYS A 918 -26.60 10.46 8.61
C LYS A 918 -25.56 11.52 8.94
N GLY A 919 -25.77 12.22 10.06
CA GLY A 919 -24.94 13.36 10.48
C GLY A 919 -25.53 14.70 10.06
N LYS A 920 -24.76 15.79 10.25
CA LYS A 920 -25.17 17.16 9.89
C LYS A 920 -24.00 17.93 9.28
N ASN A 921 -24.31 18.82 8.34
CA ASN A 921 -23.40 19.82 7.79
C ASN A 921 -24.14 21.18 7.79
N PRO A 922 -23.72 22.19 8.58
CA PRO A 922 -22.53 22.23 9.44
C PRO A 922 -22.53 21.22 10.61
N GLY A 923 -21.34 20.78 11.07
CA GLY A 923 -21.19 19.78 12.14
C GLY A 923 -19.82 19.75 12.81
N CYS A 924 -19.65 18.92 13.85
CA CYS A 924 -18.40 18.82 14.61
C CYS A 924 -17.28 18.13 13.81
N LEU A 925 -16.02 18.56 13.98
CA LEU A 925 -14.84 18.05 13.26
C LEU A 925 -14.71 16.53 13.27
N ASP A 926 -15.12 15.88 14.35
CA ASP A 926 -14.98 14.43 14.57
C ASP A 926 -16.32 13.66 14.46
N SER A 927 -17.39 14.34 14.05
CA SER A 927 -18.70 13.69 13.88
C SER A 927 -18.72 12.82 12.63
N LEU A 928 -19.17 11.57 12.76
CA LEU A 928 -19.40 10.67 11.64
C LEU A 928 -20.48 11.25 10.71
N ILE A 929 -20.16 11.36 9.42
CA ILE A 929 -21.12 11.68 8.37
C ILE A 929 -21.20 10.51 7.40
N GLU A 930 -22.42 10.15 7.00
CA GLU A 930 -22.72 9.18 5.94
C GLU A 930 -23.29 9.93 4.73
N PHE A 931 -22.69 9.69 3.57
CA PHE A 931 -23.13 10.18 2.27
C PHE A 931 -23.68 9.03 1.43
N THR A 932 -24.72 9.30 0.66
CA THR A 932 -25.26 8.37 -0.34
C THR A 932 -25.25 9.03 -1.71
N ALA A 933 -24.82 8.28 -2.72
CA ALA A 933 -24.83 8.67 -4.12
C ALA A 933 -26.08 8.12 -4.82
N THR A 934 -26.70 8.92 -5.66
CA THR A 934 -27.83 8.49 -6.50
C THR A 934 -27.56 8.92 -7.93
N ALA A 935 -27.64 7.98 -8.88
CA ALA A 935 -27.52 8.25 -10.30
C ALA A 935 -28.87 8.05 -11.00
N ILE A 936 -29.19 8.94 -11.93
CA ILE A 936 -30.35 8.84 -12.83
C ILE A 936 -29.80 8.67 -14.24
N ASP A 937 -30.42 7.78 -15.02
CA ASP A 937 -30.07 7.51 -16.41
C ASP A 937 -28.62 7.05 -16.63
N LEU A 938 -28.04 6.26 -15.71
CA LEU A 938 -26.67 5.69 -15.77
C LEU A 938 -26.66 4.17 -15.47
N GLY A 939 -27.64 3.43 -16.00
CA GLY A 939 -27.77 1.99 -15.77
C GLY A 939 -28.26 1.64 -14.35
N SER A 940 -28.43 0.35 -14.08
CA SER A 940 -28.92 -0.14 -12.77
C SER A 940 -27.81 -0.32 -11.73
N ASN A 941 -26.54 -0.43 -12.15
CA ASN A 941 -25.38 -0.70 -11.27
C ASN A 941 -24.16 0.19 -11.59
N PRO A 942 -24.27 1.53 -11.56
CA PRO A 942 -23.14 2.42 -11.84
C PRO A 942 -21.98 2.24 -10.84
N ASP A 943 -20.73 2.35 -11.32
CA ASP A 943 -19.53 2.32 -10.47
C ASP A 943 -19.34 3.69 -9.82
N PHE A 944 -19.59 3.77 -8.52
CA PHE A 944 -19.41 4.98 -7.72
C PHE A 944 -18.01 5.03 -7.11
N ARG A 945 -17.37 6.18 -7.22
CA ARG A 945 -16.09 6.50 -6.58
C ARG A 945 -16.20 7.84 -5.85
N TRP A 946 -16.07 7.81 -4.53
CA TRP A 946 -16.10 9.02 -3.72
C TRP A 946 -14.78 9.78 -3.82
N LEU A 947 -14.88 11.10 -3.91
CA LEU A 947 -13.77 12.02 -3.92
C LEU A 947 -13.88 13.00 -2.75
N VAL A 948 -12.76 13.24 -2.09
CA VAL A 948 -12.58 14.34 -1.14
C VAL A 948 -11.49 15.25 -1.71
N ASN A 949 -11.80 16.51 -1.92
CA ASN A 949 -10.91 17.50 -2.54
C ASN A 949 -10.37 17.05 -3.92
N GLY A 950 -11.18 16.31 -4.68
CA GLY A 950 -10.81 15.78 -6.00
C GLY A 950 -9.98 14.49 -6.00
N PHE A 951 -9.64 13.94 -4.83
CA PHE A 951 -8.87 12.68 -4.72
C PHE A 951 -9.78 11.48 -4.47
N PRO A 952 -9.62 10.37 -5.21
CA PRO A 952 -10.45 9.18 -5.05
C PRO A 952 -10.11 8.45 -3.74
N LEU A 953 -11.13 8.06 -2.97
CA LEU A 953 -10.97 7.40 -1.68
C LEU A 953 -11.43 5.93 -1.70
N VAL A 954 -12.73 5.70 -1.88
CA VAL A 954 -13.35 4.36 -1.79
C VAL A 954 -14.44 4.16 -2.85
N PRO A 955 -14.64 2.92 -3.33
CA PRO A 955 -15.81 2.57 -4.14
C PRO A 955 -17.07 2.41 -3.30
N GLY A 956 -18.23 2.56 -3.95
CA GLY A 956 -19.54 2.17 -3.41
C GLY A 956 -20.57 3.29 -3.40
N ALA A 957 -21.85 2.93 -3.35
CA ALA A 957 -22.97 3.88 -3.35
C ALA A 957 -23.08 4.70 -2.04
N THR A 958 -22.45 4.23 -0.96
CA THR A 958 -22.44 4.86 0.36
C THR A 958 -21.01 5.11 0.83
N PHE A 959 -20.78 6.23 1.52
CA PHE A 959 -19.48 6.63 2.05
C PHE A 959 -19.63 7.22 3.45
N THR A 960 -18.91 6.66 4.43
CA THR A 960 -18.87 7.17 5.80
C THR A 960 -17.50 7.71 6.14
N ILE A 961 -17.44 8.89 6.74
CA ILE A 961 -16.19 9.54 7.14
C ILE A 961 -16.41 10.44 8.36
N SER A 962 -15.46 10.42 9.30
CA SER A 962 -15.45 11.29 10.48
C SER A 962 -14.38 12.39 10.40
N THR A 963 -13.46 12.32 9.44
CA THR A 963 -12.23 13.13 9.41
C THR A 963 -12.30 14.36 8.49
N LEU A 964 -13.47 14.70 7.96
CA LEU A 964 -13.65 15.87 7.08
C LEU A 964 -13.35 17.16 7.85
N GLN A 965 -12.55 18.02 7.25
CA GLN A 965 -12.15 19.35 7.74
C GLN A 965 -13.07 20.45 7.19
N ASP A 966 -12.96 21.65 7.76
CA ASP A 966 -13.68 22.83 7.26
C ASP A 966 -13.14 23.21 5.88
N GLY A 967 -14.03 23.35 4.90
CA GLY A 967 -13.69 23.65 3.52
C GLY A 967 -13.44 22.41 2.63
N ASP A 968 -13.42 21.19 3.19
CA ASP A 968 -13.29 19.98 2.38
C ASP A 968 -14.46 19.86 1.39
N GLN A 969 -14.16 19.42 0.16
CA GLN A 969 -15.14 19.24 -0.90
C GLN A 969 -15.42 17.76 -1.11
N VAL A 970 -16.63 17.31 -0.79
CA VAL A 970 -17.07 15.92 -1.02
C VAL A 970 -17.84 15.85 -2.34
N SER A 971 -17.38 15.02 -3.27
CA SER A 971 -18.10 14.72 -4.51
C SER A 971 -18.05 13.23 -4.82
N VAL A 972 -18.88 12.78 -5.75
CA VAL A 972 -18.83 11.40 -6.26
C VAL A 972 -18.69 11.43 -7.77
N ARG A 973 -17.84 10.55 -8.29
CA ARG A 973 -17.76 10.19 -9.70
C ARG A 973 -18.57 8.92 -9.90
N ALA A 974 -19.44 8.90 -10.90
CA ALA A 974 -20.17 7.71 -11.30
C ALA A 974 -19.85 7.38 -12.76
N ASN A 975 -19.47 6.12 -13.01
CA ASN A 975 -19.25 5.59 -14.36
C ASN A 975 -20.35 4.58 -14.70
N GLN A 976 -20.74 4.52 -15.98
CA GLN A 976 -21.56 3.43 -16.48
C GLN A 976 -20.80 2.09 -16.43
N THR A 977 -21.52 0.98 -16.25
CA THR A 977 -20.98 -0.39 -16.22
C THR A 977 -21.69 -1.34 -17.20
N ASP A 978 -22.70 -0.87 -17.92
CA ASP A 978 -23.60 -1.69 -18.74
C ASP A 978 -23.41 -1.47 -20.25
N ASN A 979 -22.36 -0.74 -20.66
CA ASN A 979 -22.07 -0.36 -22.04
C ASN A 979 -23.24 0.32 -22.77
N GLY A 980 -24.17 0.91 -22.02
CA GLY A 980 -25.26 1.71 -22.57
C GLY A 980 -24.76 3.02 -23.18
N CYS A 981 -25.62 3.65 -23.97
CA CYS A 981 -25.30 4.89 -24.65
C CYS A 981 -25.56 6.12 -23.76
N TYR A 982 -24.51 6.70 -23.18
CA TYR A 982 -24.60 7.83 -22.23
C TYR A 982 -23.66 8.97 -22.63
N LEU A 983 -24.09 10.22 -22.47
CA LEU A 983 -23.26 11.39 -22.76
C LEU A 983 -23.36 12.45 -21.64
N PRO A 984 -22.31 12.66 -20.83
CA PRO A 984 -21.04 11.88 -20.78
C PRO A 984 -21.22 10.49 -20.14
N ASP A 985 -20.30 9.56 -20.40
CA ASP A 985 -20.26 8.21 -19.81
C ASP A 985 -19.77 8.17 -18.36
N THR A 986 -19.17 9.28 -17.92
CA THR A 986 -18.73 9.58 -16.57
C THR A 986 -19.34 10.91 -16.12
N VAL A 987 -20.05 10.91 -15.00
CA VAL A 987 -20.61 12.13 -14.40
C VAL A 987 -20.07 12.36 -12.99
N TYR A 988 -19.94 13.63 -12.62
CA TYR A 988 -19.53 14.06 -11.29
C TYR A 988 -20.68 14.80 -10.63
N SER A 989 -20.84 14.61 -9.32
CA SER A 989 -21.76 15.44 -8.55
C SER A 989 -21.17 16.83 -8.37
N THR A 990 -22.03 17.83 -8.14
CA THR A 990 -21.58 19.10 -7.58
C THR A 990 -20.87 18.86 -6.24
N PRO A 991 -19.68 19.42 -5.99
CA PRO A 991 -18.99 19.24 -4.72
C PRO A 991 -19.77 19.86 -3.55
N MET A 992 -19.96 19.09 -2.49
CA MET A 992 -20.52 19.55 -1.22
C MET A 992 -19.38 20.08 -0.36
N ILE A 993 -19.40 21.37 -0.06
CA ILE A 993 -18.41 21.99 0.84
C ILE A 993 -18.80 21.67 2.27
N MET A 994 -17.86 21.12 3.02
CA MET A 994 -18.04 20.74 4.40
C MET A 994 -17.76 21.92 5.32
N VAL A 995 -18.69 22.21 6.20
CA VAL A 995 -18.52 23.21 7.27
C VAL A 995 -18.33 22.46 8.57
N ARG A 996 -17.09 22.46 9.08
CA ARG A 996 -16.68 21.64 10.22
C ARG A 996 -16.11 22.55 11.30
N SER A 997 -16.44 22.26 12.55
CA SER A 997 -16.03 23.11 13.67
C SER A 997 -15.63 22.27 14.87
N ILE A 998 -14.61 22.75 15.60
CA ILE A 998 -14.18 22.10 16.85
C ILE A 998 -15.30 22.19 17.88
N THR A 999 -15.45 21.14 18.67
CA THR A 999 -16.36 21.14 19.83
C THR A 999 -15.87 22.19 20.82
N PRO A 1000 -16.71 23.18 21.18
CA PRO A 1000 -16.28 24.20 22.14
C PRO A 1000 -16.19 23.62 23.55
N ASP A 1001 -15.36 24.23 24.39
CA ASP A 1001 -15.31 23.91 25.82
C ASP A 1001 -16.66 24.22 26.50
N PRO A 1002 -17.07 23.41 27.50
CA PRO A 1002 -18.30 23.68 28.25
C PRO A 1002 -18.22 25.03 28.98
N PRO A 1003 -19.31 25.81 29.02
CA PRO A 1003 -19.35 27.00 29.85
C PRO A 1003 -19.26 26.66 31.33
N ILE A 1004 -18.75 27.61 32.12
CA ILE A 1004 -18.85 27.62 33.58
C ILE A 1004 -19.92 28.64 33.95
N ILE A 1005 -20.81 28.25 34.85
CA ILE A 1005 -21.89 29.10 35.34
C ILE A 1005 -21.79 29.31 36.85
N SER A 1006 -22.15 30.52 37.32
CA SER A 1006 -22.14 30.90 38.74
C SER A 1006 -23.40 31.66 39.13
N LEU A 1007 -23.76 31.65 40.43
CA LEU A 1007 -24.88 32.42 40.98
C LEU A 1007 -24.34 33.57 41.84
N ILE A 1008 -24.71 34.81 41.53
CA ILE A 1008 -24.36 35.99 42.32
C ILE A 1008 -25.64 36.80 42.58
N GLY A 1009 -26.06 36.86 43.86
CA GLY A 1009 -27.38 37.38 44.23
C GLY A 1009 -28.49 36.54 43.61
N ASN A 1010 -29.42 37.16 42.89
CA ASN A 1010 -30.53 36.50 42.18
C ASN A 1010 -30.27 36.30 40.67
N LYS A 1011 -29.01 36.38 40.20
CA LYS A 1011 -28.65 36.26 38.78
C LYS A 1011 -27.60 35.17 38.55
N MET A 1012 -27.79 34.37 37.52
CA MET A 1012 -26.82 33.40 37.02
C MET A 1012 -25.95 34.04 35.94
N TYR A 1013 -24.65 33.80 36.02
CA TYR A 1013 -23.66 34.31 35.08
C TYR A 1013 -22.96 33.15 34.37
N THR A 1014 -22.56 33.32 33.11
CA THR A 1014 -21.62 32.42 32.42
C THR A 1014 -20.30 33.14 32.13
N ASN A 1015 -19.21 32.38 32.05
CA ASN A 1015 -17.90 32.86 31.61
C ASN A 1015 -17.76 33.08 30.09
N PHE A 1016 -18.85 32.92 29.32
CA PHE A 1016 -18.88 33.17 27.87
C PHE A 1016 -19.71 34.41 27.52
N ASP A 1017 -19.16 35.23 26.63
CA ASP A 1017 -19.73 36.54 26.31
C ASP A 1017 -20.77 36.48 25.17
N SER A 1018 -20.83 35.35 24.43
CA SER A 1018 -21.80 35.07 23.35
C SER A 1018 -21.88 33.58 22.97
N SER A 1019 -22.94 33.18 22.23
CA SER A 1019 -23.14 31.85 21.61
C SER A 1019 -23.49 30.67 22.52
N PHE A 1020 -24.22 30.90 23.62
CA PHE A 1020 -24.72 29.85 24.52
C PHE A 1020 -26.25 29.88 24.66
N VAL A 1021 -26.81 28.75 25.11
CA VAL A 1021 -28.24 28.57 25.40
C VAL A 1021 -28.38 28.09 26.85
N TRP A 1022 -29.27 28.73 27.62
CA TRP A 1022 -29.58 28.37 29.00
C TRP A 1022 -30.69 27.33 29.07
N PHE A 1023 -30.56 26.39 29.99
CA PHE A 1023 -31.56 25.38 30.30
C PHE A 1023 -31.89 25.43 31.78
N GLY A 1024 -33.18 25.41 32.09
CA GLY A 1024 -33.71 25.28 33.44
C GLY A 1024 -34.63 24.06 33.58
N PRO A 1025 -35.31 23.91 34.73
CA PRO A 1025 -36.20 22.78 35.00
C PRO A 1025 -37.36 22.63 34.01
N ARG A 1026 -37.68 23.70 33.26
CA ARG A 1026 -38.74 23.72 32.24
C ARG A 1026 -38.22 23.63 30.79
N GLY A 1027 -36.94 23.33 30.60
CA GLY A 1027 -36.29 23.28 29.29
C GLY A 1027 -35.49 24.55 28.97
N GLU A 1028 -35.39 24.86 27.68
CA GLU A 1028 -34.66 26.02 27.18
C GLU A 1028 -35.26 27.34 27.72
N MET A 1029 -34.40 28.23 28.22
CA MET A 1029 -34.80 29.53 28.76
C MET A 1029 -34.66 30.62 27.69
N PRO A 1030 -35.65 31.51 27.52
CA PRO A 1030 -35.56 32.61 26.56
C PRO A 1030 -34.45 33.61 26.92
N ASP A 1031 -33.57 33.89 25.96
CA ASP A 1031 -32.48 34.88 25.91
C ASP A 1031 -32.30 35.80 27.15
N GLY A 1032 -31.37 35.39 28.01
CA GLY A 1032 -30.79 36.29 29.01
C GLY A 1032 -29.78 37.26 28.37
N PRO A 1033 -29.78 38.57 28.70
CA PRO A 1033 -28.82 39.51 28.12
C PRO A 1033 -27.37 39.08 28.41
N LYS A 1034 -26.48 39.16 27.40
CA LYS A 1034 -25.02 38.92 27.43
C LYS A 1034 -24.50 38.27 28.72
N GLY A 1035 -24.56 36.96 28.77
CA GLY A 1035 -23.95 36.15 29.82
C GLY A 1035 -24.77 36.00 31.11
N VAL A 1036 -26.00 36.53 31.20
CA VAL A 1036 -26.78 36.58 32.44
C VAL A 1036 -28.18 36.00 32.29
N ALA A 1037 -28.60 35.12 33.20
CA ALA A 1037 -29.96 34.57 33.28
C ALA A 1037 -30.57 34.70 34.68
N TYR A 1038 -31.90 34.71 34.77
CA TYR A 1038 -32.64 34.80 36.03
C TYR A 1038 -33.33 33.47 36.32
N PRO A 1039 -33.00 32.79 37.43
CA PRO A 1039 -33.72 31.60 37.82
C PRO A 1039 -35.12 31.99 38.32
N ASP A 1040 -36.14 31.41 37.71
CA ASP A 1040 -37.56 31.70 37.95
C ASP A 1040 -38.29 30.56 38.70
N THR A 1041 -37.63 29.41 38.83
CA THR A 1041 -38.20 28.18 39.36
C THR A 1041 -37.13 27.43 40.17
N ILE A 1042 -37.54 26.71 41.21
CA ILE A 1042 -36.62 25.85 41.96
C ILE A 1042 -36.20 24.67 41.07
N GLY A 1043 -34.88 24.42 40.98
CA GLY A 1043 -34.35 23.24 40.30
C GLY A 1043 -32.96 23.44 39.68
N ALA A 1044 -32.60 22.54 38.76
CA ALA A 1044 -31.29 22.49 38.12
C ALA A 1044 -31.22 23.38 36.88
N TYR A 1045 -30.15 24.15 36.77
CA TYR A 1045 -29.86 25.02 35.63
C TYR A 1045 -28.46 24.73 35.06
N TYR A 1046 -28.32 24.78 33.75
CA TYR A 1046 -27.06 24.61 33.03
C TYR A 1046 -27.06 25.39 31.70
N ALA A 1047 -25.90 25.54 31.06
CA ALA A 1047 -25.76 26.15 29.74
C ALA A 1047 -24.95 25.27 28.79
N VAL A 1048 -25.17 25.43 27.49
CA VAL A 1048 -24.37 24.81 26.41
C VAL A 1048 -24.00 25.88 25.39
N THR A 1049 -22.82 25.77 24.77
CA THR A 1049 -22.38 26.68 23.71
C THR A 1049 -22.41 25.99 22.34
N ASN A 1050 -22.65 26.75 21.28
CA ASN A 1050 -22.73 26.26 19.90
C ASN A 1050 -21.71 27.00 19.03
N ASN A 1051 -20.89 26.23 18.30
CA ASN A 1051 -20.03 26.73 17.24
C ASN A 1051 -20.42 26.09 15.90
N ARG A 1052 -21.13 26.83 15.04
CA ARG A 1052 -21.56 26.41 13.69
C ARG A 1052 -22.16 24.99 13.66
N GLY A 1053 -23.11 24.71 14.54
CA GLY A 1053 -23.81 23.41 14.61
C GLY A 1053 -23.13 22.36 15.48
N CYS A 1054 -21.97 22.68 16.08
CA CYS A 1054 -21.27 21.83 17.03
C CYS A 1054 -21.48 22.32 18.48
N TRP A 1055 -22.12 21.49 19.31
CA TRP A 1055 -22.52 21.85 20.67
C TRP A 1055 -21.52 21.34 21.71
N SER A 1056 -21.24 22.13 22.76
CA SER A 1056 -20.42 21.70 23.91
C SER A 1056 -21.16 20.68 24.78
N LYS A 1057 -20.42 20.04 25.71
CA LYS A 1057 -21.08 19.40 26.87
C LYS A 1057 -21.78 20.45 27.74
N PRO A 1058 -22.76 20.06 28.57
CA PRO A 1058 -23.36 20.96 29.57
C PRO A 1058 -22.32 21.53 30.53
N SER A 1059 -22.56 22.75 30.99
CA SER A 1059 -21.80 23.39 32.07
C SER A 1059 -21.85 22.61 33.38
N ASN A 1060 -21.17 23.11 34.42
CA ASN A 1060 -21.55 22.77 35.79
C ASN A 1060 -23.04 23.09 36.03
N ILE A 1061 -23.69 22.32 36.90
CA ILE A 1061 -25.12 22.47 37.21
C ILE A 1061 -25.27 23.31 38.47
N LEU A 1062 -26.08 24.37 38.41
CA LEU A 1062 -26.51 25.14 39.59
C LEU A 1062 -27.88 24.68 40.05
N ARG A 1063 -28.06 24.48 41.36
CA ARG A 1063 -29.35 24.14 41.97
C ARG A 1063 -29.82 25.29 42.85
N ILE A 1064 -30.95 25.90 42.49
CA ILE A 1064 -31.51 27.07 43.19
C ILE A 1064 -32.50 26.63 44.26
N THR A 1065 -32.46 27.24 45.46
CA THR A 1065 -33.29 26.88 46.63
C THR A 1065 -34.11 28.07 47.20
N LEU A 1066 -34.95 27.81 48.20
CA LEU A 1066 -35.91 28.77 48.78
C LEU A 1066 -35.29 29.96 49.53
N LEU A 1067 -34.04 29.86 50.00
CA LEU A 1067 -33.39 30.91 50.82
C LEU A 1067 -32.84 32.10 49.99
N ASP A 1068 -32.83 31.98 48.67
CA ASP A 1068 -32.11 32.89 47.77
C ASP A 1068 -33.00 33.98 47.12
N LEU A 1069 -34.25 34.18 47.58
CA LEU A 1069 -35.19 35.22 47.10
C LEU A 1069 -35.73 36.10 48.26
N SER A 1070 -35.60 37.43 48.17
CA SER A 1070 -36.21 38.41 49.12
C SER A 1070 -37.69 38.62 48.81
N THR A 1071 -38.55 38.70 49.85
CA THR A 1071 -40.01 38.85 49.70
C THR A 1071 -40.61 40.08 50.41
N ILE A 1072 -39.85 40.78 51.27
CA ILE A 1072 -40.24 42.09 51.85
C ILE A 1072 -39.73 43.24 50.99
N ASP A 1073 -40.57 44.25 50.77
CA ASP A 1073 -40.18 45.54 50.21
C ASP A 1073 -39.49 46.41 51.28
N LEU A 1074 -38.23 46.76 51.05
CA LEU A 1074 -37.40 47.55 51.98
C LEU A 1074 -37.38 49.05 51.64
N THR A 1075 -38.22 49.52 50.71
CA THR A 1075 -38.28 50.94 50.36
C THR A 1075 -38.81 51.79 51.53
N GLY A 1076 -37.97 52.69 52.07
CA GLY A 1076 -38.29 53.54 53.22
C GLY A 1076 -37.62 53.14 54.55
N LEU A 1077 -36.64 52.22 54.50
CA LEU A 1077 -35.74 51.92 55.60
C LEU A 1077 -34.33 52.44 55.29
N ASP A 1078 -33.85 53.38 56.10
CA ASP A 1078 -32.48 53.87 56.03
C ASP A 1078 -31.57 53.14 57.03
N VAL A 1079 -30.34 52.84 56.59
CA VAL A 1079 -29.37 52.06 57.36
C VAL A 1079 -28.07 52.83 57.45
N TYR A 1080 -27.74 53.38 58.63
CA TYR A 1080 -26.60 54.26 58.77
C TYR A 1080 -25.98 54.29 60.19
N PRO A 1081 -24.69 54.63 60.32
CA PRO A 1081 -23.70 54.69 59.25
C PRO A 1081 -23.42 53.28 58.68
N ASN A 1082 -23.21 53.17 57.37
CA ASN A 1082 -22.81 51.94 56.70
C ASN A 1082 -21.78 52.30 55.60
N PRO A 1083 -20.47 52.12 55.84
CA PRO A 1083 -19.86 51.31 56.90
C PRO A 1083 -20.03 51.87 58.32
N THR A 1084 -20.12 50.98 59.31
CA THR A 1084 -20.09 51.32 60.74
C THR A 1084 -18.80 50.84 61.39
N SER A 1085 -18.35 51.51 62.46
CA SER A 1085 -17.28 51.01 63.33
C SER A 1085 -17.81 50.15 64.48
N ASP A 1086 -19.07 50.32 64.88
CA ASP A 1086 -19.58 49.74 66.13
C ASP A 1086 -21.09 49.45 66.13
N ILE A 1087 -21.92 50.43 65.71
CA ILE A 1087 -23.38 50.37 65.79
C ILE A 1087 -23.97 50.81 64.46
N VAL A 1088 -24.95 50.08 63.95
CA VAL A 1088 -25.75 50.48 62.79
C VAL A 1088 -27.17 50.81 63.23
N VAL A 1089 -27.72 51.92 62.73
CA VAL A 1089 -29.10 52.34 62.99
C VAL A 1089 -29.97 51.93 61.81
N LEU A 1090 -31.09 51.27 62.11
CA LEU A 1090 -32.20 51.00 61.21
C LEU A 1090 -33.28 52.05 61.48
N ASP A 1091 -33.59 52.90 60.51
CA ASP A 1091 -34.54 54.01 60.63
C ASP A 1091 -35.68 53.90 59.61
N TRP A 1092 -36.91 53.76 60.10
CA TRP A 1092 -38.13 53.70 59.28
C TRP A 1092 -38.84 55.06 59.18
N HIS A 1093 -38.12 56.17 59.40
CA HIS A 1093 -38.58 57.55 59.22
C HIS A 1093 -39.91 57.88 59.92
N GLY A 1094 -40.04 57.46 61.18
CA GLY A 1094 -41.22 57.75 62.01
C GLY A 1094 -42.37 56.74 61.90
N LYS A 1095 -42.27 55.71 61.03
CA LYS A 1095 -43.24 54.61 60.98
C LYS A 1095 -42.88 53.53 62.01
N ALA A 1096 -43.85 53.08 62.81
CA ALA A 1096 -43.63 52.02 63.79
C ALA A 1096 -43.38 50.67 63.08
N ALA A 1097 -42.27 50.01 63.40
CA ALA A 1097 -41.84 48.75 62.80
C ALA A 1097 -41.94 47.59 63.80
N ASN A 1098 -42.37 46.42 63.30
CA ASN A 1098 -42.44 45.16 64.05
C ASN A 1098 -41.76 44.06 63.24
N TYR A 1099 -40.48 43.81 63.50
CA TYR A 1099 -39.70 42.79 62.77
C TYR A 1099 -38.80 42.00 63.72
N GLY A 1100 -38.68 40.70 63.48
CA GLY A 1100 -37.54 39.90 63.94
C GLY A 1100 -36.31 40.24 63.11
N ILE A 1101 -35.15 40.32 63.74
CA ILE A 1101 -33.89 40.75 63.14
C ILE A 1101 -32.85 39.65 63.39
N ASP A 1102 -32.37 39.01 62.34
CA ASP A 1102 -31.24 38.08 62.43
C ASP A 1102 -30.03 38.67 61.69
N VAL A 1103 -28.85 38.68 62.33
CA VAL A 1103 -27.59 39.10 61.72
C VAL A 1103 -26.78 37.86 61.39
N TYR A 1104 -26.42 37.73 60.12
CA TYR A 1104 -25.61 36.65 59.59
C TYR A 1104 -24.20 37.13 59.27
N ASN A 1105 -23.20 36.29 59.55
CA ASN A 1105 -21.84 36.51 59.05
C ASN A 1105 -21.73 36.15 57.55
N SER A 1106 -20.57 36.40 56.95
CA SER A 1106 -20.35 36.16 55.51
C SER A 1106 -20.41 34.70 55.07
N ILE A 1107 -20.50 33.74 56.00
CA ILE A 1107 -20.66 32.31 55.71
C ILE A 1107 -22.08 31.80 56.04
N GLY A 1108 -23.03 32.70 56.32
CA GLY A 1108 -24.44 32.36 56.48
C GLY A 1108 -24.82 31.78 57.85
N GLN A 1109 -23.99 31.96 58.88
CA GLN A 1109 -24.35 31.61 60.26
C GLN A 1109 -25.00 32.80 60.97
N VAL A 1110 -26.09 32.57 61.71
CA VAL A 1110 -26.69 33.58 62.59
C VAL A 1110 -25.72 33.85 63.74
N VAL A 1111 -25.20 35.07 63.81
CA VAL A 1111 -24.29 35.52 64.87
C VAL A 1111 -25.00 36.39 65.90
N MET A 1112 -26.19 36.90 65.58
CA MET A 1112 -27.03 37.68 66.48
C MET A 1112 -28.49 37.59 66.05
N THR A 1113 -29.39 37.56 67.04
CA THR A 1113 -30.83 37.73 66.84
C THR A 1113 -31.31 38.84 67.76
N ASP A 1114 -32.19 39.68 67.25
CA ASP A 1114 -32.80 40.81 67.93
C ASP A 1114 -34.21 41.06 67.36
N GLU A 1115 -34.94 42.02 67.89
CA GLU A 1115 -36.23 42.44 67.37
C GLU A 1115 -36.49 43.94 67.56
N VAL A 1116 -37.38 44.47 66.74
CA VAL A 1116 -37.98 45.80 66.92
C VAL A 1116 -39.48 45.64 67.07
N ARG A 1117 -40.07 46.29 68.09
CA ARG A 1117 -41.51 46.28 68.35
C ARG A 1117 -42.02 47.69 68.60
N GLY A 1118 -42.90 48.18 67.73
CA GLY A 1118 -43.57 49.46 67.87
C GLY A 1118 -42.67 50.70 67.83
N ALA A 1119 -41.44 50.58 67.35
CA ALA A 1119 -40.46 51.66 67.29
C ALA A 1119 -40.14 52.03 65.84
N SER A 1120 -39.85 53.31 65.59
CA SER A 1120 -39.47 53.79 64.25
C SER A 1120 -37.97 53.77 63.99
N LYS A 1121 -37.15 53.46 64.99
CA LYS A 1121 -35.71 53.26 64.87
C LYS A 1121 -35.24 52.10 65.74
N LYS A 1122 -34.20 51.40 65.32
CA LYS A 1122 -33.52 50.36 66.08
C LYS A 1122 -32.01 50.47 65.90
N GLU A 1123 -31.28 50.49 67.00
CA GLU A 1123 -29.82 50.37 66.99
C GLU A 1123 -29.42 48.90 67.11
N VAL A 1124 -28.53 48.45 66.23
CA VAL A 1124 -27.96 47.11 66.23
C VAL A 1124 -26.45 47.22 66.47
N SER A 1125 -25.99 46.74 67.63
CA SER A 1125 -24.59 46.82 68.03
C SER A 1125 -23.79 45.65 67.48
N LEU A 1126 -22.82 45.92 66.60
CA LEU A 1126 -21.91 44.92 66.02
C LEU A 1126 -20.54 44.88 66.71
N ARG A 1127 -20.37 45.60 67.82
CA ARG A 1127 -19.11 45.73 68.59
C ARG A 1127 -18.43 44.42 68.99
N ALA A 1128 -19.19 43.33 69.11
CA ALA A 1128 -18.66 42.02 69.50
C ALA A 1128 -18.07 41.23 68.32
N PHE A 1129 -18.22 41.69 67.07
CA PHE A 1129 -17.90 40.90 65.87
C PHE A 1129 -16.71 41.45 65.08
N ALA A 1130 -15.90 40.59 64.46
CA ALA A 1130 -14.73 41.02 63.71
C ALA A 1130 -15.09 41.86 62.46
N ASP A 1131 -14.17 42.71 62.00
CA ASP A 1131 -14.35 43.50 60.78
C ASP A 1131 -14.71 42.62 59.58
N GLY A 1132 -15.70 43.04 58.80
CA GLY A 1132 -16.25 42.22 57.73
C GLY A 1132 -17.63 42.65 57.27
N ASN A 1133 -18.19 41.88 56.33
CA ASN A 1133 -19.54 42.09 55.83
C ASN A 1133 -20.52 41.20 56.61
N TYR A 1134 -21.59 41.82 57.11
CA TYR A 1134 -22.69 41.16 57.79
C TYR A 1134 -23.99 41.38 57.01
N TYR A 1135 -24.93 40.46 57.14
CA TYR A 1135 -26.24 40.54 56.50
C TYR A 1135 -27.32 40.58 57.56
N ILE A 1136 -28.10 41.66 57.59
CA ILE A 1136 -29.24 41.80 58.49
C ILE A 1136 -30.49 41.32 57.73
N VAL A 1137 -31.17 40.33 58.30
CA VAL A 1137 -32.39 39.74 57.79
C VAL A 1137 -33.55 40.18 58.68
N LEU A 1138 -34.50 40.91 58.10
CA LEU A 1138 -35.76 41.26 58.74
C LEU A 1138 -36.80 40.19 58.43
N LYS A 1139 -37.57 39.81 59.46
CA LYS A 1139 -38.66 38.84 59.36
C LYS A 1139 -39.92 39.47 59.90
N ASP A 1140 -40.98 39.53 59.10
CA ASP A 1140 -42.28 39.98 59.57
C ASP A 1140 -43.06 38.83 60.25
N SER A 1141 -44.23 39.16 60.82
CA SER A 1141 -45.09 38.18 61.50
C SER A 1141 -45.70 37.13 60.57
N GLU A 1142 -45.65 37.35 59.26
CA GLU A 1142 -46.17 36.45 58.22
C GLU A 1142 -45.08 35.52 57.68
N GLY A 1143 -43.83 35.69 58.12
CA GLY A 1143 -42.68 34.89 57.73
C GLY A 1143 -42.00 35.36 56.44
N ASN A 1144 -42.36 36.53 55.91
CA ASN A 1144 -41.65 37.14 54.79
C ASN A 1144 -40.28 37.64 55.25
N ILE A 1145 -39.33 37.72 54.33
CA ILE A 1145 -37.95 38.10 54.64
C ILE A 1145 -37.44 39.25 53.77
N GLY A 1146 -36.69 40.17 54.38
CA GLY A 1146 -35.96 41.23 53.70
C GLY A 1146 -34.49 41.21 54.14
N VAL A 1147 -33.55 41.31 53.20
CA VAL A 1147 -32.11 41.16 53.48
C VAL A 1147 -31.33 42.41 53.07
N MET A 1148 -30.47 42.91 53.96
CA MET A 1148 -29.57 44.03 53.68
C MET A 1148 -28.14 43.76 54.15
N LYS A 1149 -27.16 44.36 53.47
CA LYS A 1149 -25.73 44.21 53.78
C LYS A 1149 -25.22 45.39 54.61
N VAL A 1150 -24.51 45.10 55.70
CA VAL A 1150 -23.81 46.08 56.54
C VAL A 1150 -22.31 45.76 56.61
N ALA A 1151 -21.47 46.76 56.41
CA ALA A 1151 -20.02 46.64 56.53
C ALA A 1151 -19.55 47.15 57.90
N LEU A 1152 -18.87 46.31 58.67
CA LEU A 1152 -18.19 46.68 59.91
C LEU A 1152 -16.70 46.91 59.64
N LYS A 1153 -16.21 48.12 59.93
CA LYS A 1153 -14.80 48.53 59.78
C LYS A 1153 -14.40 49.40 60.96
N ARG A 1154 -13.45 48.94 61.77
CA ARG A 1154 -12.93 49.67 62.94
C ARG A 1154 -11.66 50.45 62.65
#